data_AF-A0A502MSQ4-F1
#
_entry.id   AF-A0A502MSQ4-F1
#
_cell.length_a   1.000
_cell.length_b   1.000
_cell.length_c   1.000
_cell.angle_alpha   90.00
_cell.angle_beta   90.00
_cell.angle_gamma   90.00
#
_symmetry.space_group_name_H-M   'P 1'
#
loop_
_entity.id
_entity.type
_entity.pdbx_description
1 polymer ?
#
loop_
_entity_poly.entity_id
_entity_poly.type
_entity_poly.pdbx_seq_one_letter_code
_entity_poly.pdbx_strand_id
1 'polypeptide(L)'
;MRIERRFTKPEQSAYAEIEFRKALSEIKNPDGSVVFRLDNIDVPAQFSQVAADILAQKYFRKAGVPARLKKVEENDVPSFLWRSVADEAELAKLPEAERYGSETDARQVFDRLSGTWTYWGWKGGYFKSEEDARAFRDELAYMLATQRVAPNSPQWFNTGLHWAYGIDGPSQGHFYVDPFTGKLTKSKSAYEHPQPHACFIQSVQDDLVNEGGIMDLWVREARLFKYGSGTGSNFSMLRGEGEKLSGGGRSSGLMSFLKIGDRAAGAIKSGGTTRRAAKMVIVDADHPDIEDFIDWKVNEEQKVASLVTGSKIVKKHLEAIMKACVNCEGNGDDCFDPALNTALKREIKAAKKDAVPENYIYRVIQFARQGYTSMSFKTYDTDWDSDAYLTVSGQNSNNSVSLKDNFLRAVEADGDWQLTARKDGKVLKTLKARDLWEKIGYAAWASADPGLHFNTTMNDWHTCASAGAIRASNPCSEYMFLDDTACNLASINLLPYRKEDGTIDIAAYEHTVRLWTIVLEISVMMAQFPSKEIAKLSYEYRTLGLGYANIGGLLMTSGIPYDSDEGRAICAALTAIMTGVAYSTSAEMASELGAFPDYDRNAQNMLRVMRNHRRAAYGDKDGYEKLAVNPVPLVASDLKQQALAEHARAAWDRAIELGEEHGYRNAQATVIAPTGTIGLVMDCDTTGIEPDFALVKFKKLAGGGYFKIINRAVPEALRTLGYSESQIAEIEAYAVGHGNLNQAPGINPSMLKAKGFTDEKIAALNAALKSAFDIKFVFNQWTLGADWVKETLGFTDEQLSDVSFEMLPALGFSKKDIDAANIHVCGAMTLEGAPFVKAEHLPVFDCASPCGKIGKRSLSIQSHILMMAAAQPFISGAISKTINMPNEATVEDAKNAYMLSWKLALKANALYRDGSKLSQPLNASLLADDDEDEDEAVEQLIAAPAAQRAVQVTEKIVERVIERLYRDREKLPNRRKGYTQKAVVGGHKVYLRTGEFDDGRLGEIFIDMHKEGAAFRAMMNNFAIAISLGLQYGVPLDEYVEAFTFTKFEPAGMVQGNDAIKNATSILDYVFRELAVSYLGRHDLAHVDQSDFDKTALGRGITEGKATPFSKGLYRGASPVKLVSGIGSEPKGFGGGSGSSGTTSPARAAPTAFAGSNVLALKPASDEALAYKRDYEERARELAEDMVEEEAEAAGGTEALFTDAAANEAAEAKKLAATRRQQSLLQGYTGNECSECHNFTMVRNGTCEKCDTCGSTSGCS
;
A
#
# COMPACT_ATOMS: atom_id res chain seq x y z
N MET A 1 14.22 -14.37 -38.09
CA MET A 1 15.24 -14.90 -37.15
C MET A 1 15.58 -16.35 -37.46
N ARG A 2 16.84 -16.74 -37.16
CA ARG A 2 17.24 -18.15 -36.98
C ARG A 2 17.30 -18.51 -35.49
N ILE A 3 16.94 -19.74 -35.15
CA ILE A 3 16.85 -20.25 -33.78
C ILE A 3 17.73 -21.49 -33.63
N GLU A 4 18.77 -21.40 -32.81
CA GLU A 4 19.61 -22.54 -32.44
C GLU A 4 18.93 -23.35 -31.31
N ARG A 5 19.07 -24.68 -31.33
CA ARG A 5 18.73 -25.52 -30.17
C ARG A 5 19.93 -25.64 -29.24
N ARG A 6 19.73 -25.33 -27.95
CA ARG A 6 20.78 -25.40 -26.90
C ARG A 6 20.38 -26.31 -25.76
N PHE A 7 19.10 -26.32 -25.40
CA PHE A 7 18.56 -27.13 -24.32
C PHE A 7 17.75 -28.35 -24.82
N THR A 8 17.34 -28.35 -26.08
CA THR A 8 16.49 -29.38 -26.68
C THR A 8 17.16 -30.08 -27.86
N LYS A 9 16.56 -31.18 -28.33
CA LYS A 9 17.02 -31.99 -29.46
C LYS A 9 15.92 -32.08 -30.53
N PRO A 10 16.25 -32.11 -31.83
CA PRO A 10 15.25 -32.27 -32.89
C PRO A 10 14.55 -33.64 -32.78
N GLU A 11 13.29 -33.71 -33.22
CA GLU A 11 12.41 -34.89 -33.15
C GLU A 11 12.19 -35.49 -31.75
N GLN A 12 12.62 -34.81 -30.68
CA GLN A 12 12.45 -35.21 -29.29
C GLN A 12 11.52 -34.21 -28.57
N SER A 13 10.63 -34.69 -27.69
CA SER A 13 9.77 -33.81 -26.89
C SER A 13 10.59 -32.91 -25.98
N ALA A 14 10.22 -31.63 -25.89
CA ALA A 14 10.84 -30.65 -24.98
C ALA A 14 10.86 -31.09 -23.51
N TYR A 15 9.96 -31.99 -23.12
CA TYR A 15 9.85 -32.54 -21.76
C TYR A 15 10.55 -33.90 -21.58
N ALA A 16 11.19 -34.47 -22.61
CA ALA A 16 11.70 -35.84 -22.58
C ALA A 16 12.89 -36.08 -21.64
N GLU A 17 13.57 -35.02 -21.22
CA GLU A 17 14.72 -35.07 -20.29
C GLU A 17 14.36 -34.43 -18.93
N ILE A 18 13.06 -34.30 -18.65
CA ILE A 18 12.50 -33.73 -17.43
C ILE A 18 11.58 -34.77 -16.79
N GLU A 19 11.91 -35.21 -15.58
CA GLU A 19 11.03 -36.08 -14.79
C GLU A 19 9.81 -35.29 -14.28
N PHE A 20 8.64 -35.93 -14.23
CA PHE A 20 7.41 -35.34 -13.67
C PHE A 20 6.89 -36.21 -12.52
N ARG A 21 6.47 -35.56 -11.43
CA ARG A 21 5.89 -36.20 -10.26
C ARG A 21 4.45 -35.76 -10.06
N LYS A 22 3.67 -36.60 -9.37
CA LYS A 22 2.39 -36.19 -8.80
C LYS A 22 2.60 -35.30 -7.57
N ALA A 23 1.73 -34.31 -7.42
CA ALA A 23 1.64 -33.47 -6.23
C ALA A 23 0.17 -33.25 -5.81
N LEU A 24 0.01 -32.75 -4.60
CA LEU A 24 -1.24 -32.26 -4.01
C LEU A 24 -0.98 -30.82 -3.61
N SER A 25 -1.84 -29.88 -4.00
CA SER A 25 -1.85 -28.50 -3.49
C SER A 25 -3.05 -28.33 -2.57
N GLU A 26 -2.83 -28.03 -1.29
CA GLU A 26 -3.88 -27.88 -0.30
C GLU A 26 -3.63 -26.65 0.59
N ILE A 27 -4.66 -25.81 0.77
CA ILE A 27 -4.67 -24.70 1.72
C ILE A 27 -5.62 -25.06 2.86
N LYS A 28 -5.15 -24.92 4.11
CA LYS A 28 -5.95 -25.09 5.32
C LYS A 28 -5.97 -23.82 6.16
N ASN A 29 -7.10 -23.58 6.82
CA ASN A 29 -7.20 -22.63 7.92
C ASN A 29 -6.46 -23.16 9.16
N PRO A 30 -6.17 -22.32 10.17
CA PRO A 30 -5.54 -22.74 11.43
C PRO A 30 -6.31 -23.82 12.21
N ASP A 31 -7.62 -23.98 11.98
CA ASP A 31 -8.46 -25.03 12.57
C ASP A 31 -8.43 -26.37 11.80
N GLY A 32 -7.70 -26.45 10.69
CA GLY A 32 -7.57 -27.62 9.84
C GLY A 32 -8.61 -27.73 8.72
N SER A 33 -9.61 -26.84 8.65
CA SER A 33 -10.59 -26.80 7.56
C SER A 33 -9.94 -26.44 6.21
N VAL A 34 -10.41 -27.04 5.12
CA VAL A 34 -9.76 -26.95 3.79
C VAL A 34 -10.38 -25.82 2.96
N VAL A 35 -9.58 -24.81 2.63
CA VAL A 35 -9.97 -23.63 1.83
C VAL A 35 -9.84 -23.90 0.33
N PHE A 36 -8.84 -24.70 -0.06
CA PHE A 36 -8.59 -25.10 -1.44
C PHE A 36 -7.88 -26.45 -1.46
N ARG A 37 -8.26 -27.33 -2.38
CA ARG A 37 -7.55 -28.58 -2.66
C ARG A 37 -7.56 -28.84 -4.16
N LEU A 38 -6.39 -29.17 -4.73
CA LEU A 38 -6.26 -29.72 -6.07
C LEU A 38 -5.27 -30.89 -6.02
N ASP A 39 -5.74 -32.08 -6.36
CA ASP A 39 -5.08 -33.35 -6.14
C ASP A 39 -4.57 -33.97 -7.45
N ASN A 40 -3.60 -34.87 -7.35
CA ASN A 40 -3.01 -35.62 -8.48
C ASN A 40 -2.50 -34.74 -9.65
N ILE A 41 -2.02 -33.52 -9.38
CA ILE A 41 -1.46 -32.63 -10.41
C ILE A 41 -0.10 -33.13 -10.89
N ASP A 42 0.21 -32.96 -12.17
CA ASP A 42 1.54 -33.26 -12.74
C ASP A 42 2.42 -32.01 -12.74
N VAL A 43 3.58 -32.10 -12.09
CA VAL A 43 4.59 -31.03 -12.04
C VAL A 43 6.00 -31.60 -12.28
N PRO A 44 6.96 -30.82 -12.81
CA PRO A 44 8.34 -31.27 -12.93
C PRO A 44 8.91 -31.67 -11.56
N ALA A 45 9.66 -32.77 -11.49
CA ALA A 45 10.05 -33.39 -10.23
C ALA A 45 10.85 -32.44 -9.31
N GLN A 46 11.68 -31.58 -9.89
CA GLN A 46 12.54 -30.63 -9.19
C GLN A 46 11.81 -29.41 -8.60
N PHE A 47 10.55 -29.14 -9.00
CA PHE A 47 9.77 -28.05 -8.39
C PHE A 47 9.57 -28.34 -6.91
N SER A 48 9.79 -27.35 -6.05
CA SER A 48 9.41 -27.47 -4.64
C SER A 48 7.89 -27.58 -4.49
N GLN A 49 7.44 -27.97 -3.29
CA GLN A 49 6.02 -27.92 -2.97
C GLN A 49 5.46 -26.50 -3.12
N VAL A 50 6.22 -25.46 -2.75
CA VAL A 50 5.82 -24.04 -2.90
C VAL A 50 5.66 -23.65 -4.36
N ALA A 51 6.56 -24.09 -5.25
CA ALA A 51 6.44 -23.82 -6.69
C ALA A 51 5.22 -24.54 -7.29
N ALA A 52 4.97 -25.79 -6.90
CA ALA A 52 3.77 -26.54 -7.31
C ALA A 52 2.46 -25.91 -6.79
N ASP A 53 2.44 -25.49 -5.53
CA ASP A 53 1.32 -24.78 -4.89
C ASP A 53 1.02 -23.46 -5.60
N ILE A 54 2.03 -22.61 -5.84
CA ILE A 54 1.87 -21.34 -6.56
C ILE A 54 1.35 -21.55 -7.99
N LEU A 55 1.85 -22.58 -8.68
CA LEU A 55 1.39 -22.94 -10.02
C LEU A 55 -0.10 -23.34 -10.00
N ALA A 56 -0.50 -24.27 -9.12
CA ALA A 56 -1.86 -24.77 -9.02
C ALA A 56 -2.87 -23.74 -8.48
N GLN A 57 -2.47 -22.93 -7.50
CA GLN A 57 -3.37 -21.99 -6.81
C GLN A 57 -3.58 -20.69 -7.61
N LYS A 58 -2.62 -20.29 -8.46
CA LYS A 58 -2.66 -19.00 -9.17
C LYS A 58 -2.62 -19.09 -10.69
N TYR A 59 -1.86 -20.03 -11.27
CA TYR A 59 -1.57 -20.03 -12.71
C TYR A 59 -2.33 -21.08 -13.51
N PHE A 60 -2.74 -22.19 -12.88
CA PHE A 60 -3.71 -23.11 -13.44
C PHE A 60 -5.08 -22.42 -13.61
N ARG A 61 -5.61 -22.47 -14.83
CA ARG A 61 -6.96 -22.02 -15.18
C ARG A 61 -7.98 -22.90 -14.45
N LYS A 62 -8.67 -22.33 -13.46
CA LYS A 62 -9.55 -23.09 -12.55
C LYS A 62 -10.89 -23.56 -13.16
N ALA A 63 -11.31 -23.00 -14.29
CA ALA A 63 -12.59 -23.34 -14.93
C ALA A 63 -12.60 -23.03 -16.43
N GLY A 64 -13.42 -23.79 -17.17
CA GLY A 64 -13.69 -23.59 -18.60
C GLY A 64 -12.72 -24.29 -19.54
N VAL A 65 -11.81 -25.14 -19.04
CA VAL A 65 -10.90 -25.94 -19.87
C VAL A 65 -11.67 -27.14 -20.44
N PRO A 66 -11.85 -27.31 -21.77
CA PRO A 66 -12.65 -28.39 -22.32
C PRO A 66 -11.94 -29.74 -22.22
N ALA A 67 -12.65 -30.79 -21.77
CA ALA A 67 -12.11 -32.14 -21.65
C ALA A 67 -11.83 -32.84 -22.99
N ARG A 68 -12.37 -32.33 -24.10
CA ARG A 68 -12.13 -32.78 -25.47
C ARG A 68 -11.98 -31.58 -26.39
N LEU A 69 -10.95 -31.62 -27.24
CA LEU A 69 -10.52 -30.52 -28.11
C LEU A 69 -10.30 -31.04 -29.54
N LYS A 70 -10.66 -30.24 -30.52
CA LYS A 70 -10.33 -30.44 -31.94
C LYS A 70 -9.46 -29.31 -32.45
N LYS A 71 -8.58 -29.60 -33.41
CA LYS A 71 -7.78 -28.59 -34.10
C LYS A 71 -8.60 -27.87 -35.17
N VAL A 72 -8.30 -26.59 -35.36
CA VAL A 72 -8.83 -25.79 -36.47
C VAL A 72 -7.77 -25.70 -37.55
N GLU A 73 -8.11 -26.13 -38.76
CA GLU A 73 -7.24 -26.08 -39.93
C GLU A 73 -7.02 -24.62 -40.38
N GLU A 74 -5.76 -24.19 -40.37
CA GLU A 74 -5.33 -22.85 -40.81
C GLU A 74 -4.22 -23.03 -41.86
N ASN A 75 -4.54 -22.83 -43.14
CA ASN A 75 -3.66 -23.16 -44.27
C ASN A 75 -2.37 -22.29 -44.35
N ASP A 76 -2.35 -21.16 -43.65
CA ASP A 76 -1.21 -20.26 -43.46
C ASP A 76 -0.29 -20.68 -42.28
N VAL A 77 -0.68 -21.69 -41.52
CA VAL A 77 -0.03 -22.12 -40.26
C VAL A 77 0.36 -23.60 -40.34
N PRO A 78 1.59 -23.98 -39.95
CA PRO A 78 1.98 -25.37 -39.79
C PRO A 78 1.05 -26.14 -38.85
N SER A 79 0.70 -27.37 -39.19
CA SER A 79 -0.34 -28.14 -38.47
C SER A 79 -0.05 -28.40 -36.99
N PHE A 80 1.22 -28.34 -36.56
CA PHE A 80 1.61 -28.42 -35.15
C PHE A 80 1.32 -27.14 -34.35
N LEU A 81 1.06 -26.00 -35.01
CA LEU A 81 0.71 -24.69 -34.42
C LEU A 81 -0.77 -24.32 -34.59
N TRP A 82 -1.57 -25.15 -35.27
CA TRP A 82 -3.02 -24.97 -35.35
C TRP A 82 -3.63 -24.81 -33.96
N ARG A 83 -4.50 -23.82 -33.80
CA ARG A 83 -5.25 -23.60 -32.55
C ARG A 83 -6.24 -24.74 -32.30
N SER A 84 -6.65 -24.91 -31.06
CA SER A 84 -7.71 -25.85 -30.67
C SER A 84 -8.99 -25.12 -30.26
N VAL A 85 -10.12 -25.80 -30.41
CA VAL A 85 -11.42 -25.40 -29.86
C VAL A 85 -12.08 -26.59 -29.16
N ALA A 86 -13.04 -26.32 -28.29
CA ALA A 86 -13.91 -27.34 -27.70
C ALA A 86 -14.52 -28.24 -28.79
N ASP A 87 -14.44 -29.57 -28.61
CA ASP A 87 -15.15 -30.48 -29.51
C ASP A 87 -16.51 -30.87 -28.95
N GLU A 88 -17.51 -30.01 -29.19
CA GLU A 88 -18.89 -30.17 -28.72
C GLU A 88 -19.48 -31.56 -29.00
N ALA A 89 -19.12 -32.20 -30.12
CA ALA A 89 -19.61 -33.53 -30.49
C ALA A 89 -19.04 -34.66 -29.61
N GLU A 90 -17.80 -34.53 -29.14
CA GLU A 90 -17.17 -35.46 -28.21
C GLU A 90 -17.49 -35.10 -26.75
N LEU A 91 -17.60 -33.81 -26.43
CA LEU A 91 -18.04 -33.31 -25.12
C LEU A 91 -19.48 -33.72 -24.79
N ALA A 92 -20.39 -33.72 -25.78
CA ALA A 92 -21.76 -34.18 -25.59
C ALA A 92 -21.85 -35.64 -25.09
N LYS A 93 -20.85 -36.46 -25.38
CA LYS A 93 -20.76 -37.87 -24.93
C LYS A 93 -20.30 -38.01 -23.46
N LEU A 94 -19.75 -36.96 -22.87
CA LEU A 94 -19.35 -36.93 -21.46
C LEU A 94 -20.51 -36.44 -20.58
N PRO A 95 -20.57 -36.88 -19.30
CA PRO A 95 -21.42 -36.27 -18.28
C PRO A 95 -21.17 -34.76 -18.20
N GLU A 96 -22.22 -33.97 -17.94
CA GLU A 96 -22.13 -32.51 -18.05
C GLU A 96 -21.06 -31.88 -17.14
N ALA A 97 -20.94 -32.38 -15.90
CA ALA A 97 -19.92 -31.99 -14.94
C ALA A 97 -18.47 -32.36 -15.34
N GLU A 98 -18.27 -33.25 -16.32
CA GLU A 98 -16.96 -33.66 -16.82
C GLU A 98 -16.55 -32.94 -18.13
N ARG A 99 -17.45 -32.15 -18.74
CA ARG A 99 -17.19 -31.49 -20.04
C ARG A 99 -16.15 -30.38 -19.94
N TYR A 100 -16.14 -29.66 -18.83
CA TYR A 100 -15.25 -28.53 -18.58
C TYR A 100 -14.67 -28.60 -17.17
N GLY A 101 -13.36 -28.40 -17.07
CA GLY A 101 -12.63 -28.46 -15.81
C GLY A 101 -11.55 -27.40 -15.70
N SER A 102 -10.47 -27.77 -15.01
CA SER A 102 -9.28 -26.96 -14.78
C SER A 102 -8.05 -27.48 -15.51
N GLU A 103 -6.99 -26.67 -15.58
CA GLU A 103 -5.63 -27.18 -15.82
C GLU A 103 -5.18 -28.02 -14.60
N THR A 104 -4.57 -29.17 -14.85
CA THR A 104 -4.08 -30.12 -13.83
C THR A 104 -2.67 -30.64 -14.10
N ASP A 105 -2.08 -30.30 -15.24
CA ASP A 105 -0.73 -30.69 -15.65
C ASP A 105 0.06 -29.44 -16.08
N ALA A 106 1.23 -29.23 -15.48
CA ALA A 106 2.10 -28.09 -15.77
C ALA A 106 2.45 -27.95 -17.26
N ARG A 107 2.52 -29.07 -18.00
CA ARG A 107 2.76 -29.07 -19.46
C ARG A 107 1.65 -28.36 -20.23
N GLN A 108 0.41 -28.38 -19.76
CA GLN A 108 -0.70 -27.64 -20.37
C GLN A 108 -0.43 -26.13 -20.38
N VAL A 109 0.09 -25.61 -19.25
CA VAL A 109 0.44 -24.19 -19.09
C VAL A 109 1.65 -23.85 -19.97
N PHE A 110 2.71 -24.67 -19.91
CA PHE A 110 3.94 -24.45 -20.69
C PHE A 110 3.68 -24.51 -22.20
N ASP A 111 2.83 -25.44 -22.67
CA ASP A 111 2.45 -25.57 -24.07
C ASP A 111 1.53 -24.44 -24.55
N ARG A 112 0.55 -23.97 -23.75
CA ARG A 112 -0.27 -22.82 -24.19
C ARG A 112 0.53 -21.52 -24.26
N LEU A 113 1.51 -21.33 -23.38
CA LEU A 113 2.39 -20.17 -23.41
C LEU A 113 3.34 -20.24 -24.62
N SER A 114 4.21 -21.26 -24.67
CA SER A 114 5.18 -21.45 -25.76
C SER A 114 4.52 -21.55 -27.14
N GLY A 115 3.44 -22.32 -27.25
CA GLY A 115 2.68 -22.49 -28.49
C GLY A 115 2.02 -21.21 -28.99
N THR A 116 1.46 -20.38 -28.10
CA THR A 116 0.84 -19.10 -28.49
C THR A 116 1.86 -18.07 -28.95
N TRP A 117 3.00 -17.94 -28.26
CA TRP A 117 4.09 -17.07 -28.74
C TRP A 117 4.65 -17.58 -30.06
N THR A 118 4.75 -18.90 -30.27
CA THR A 118 5.21 -19.47 -31.54
C THR A 118 4.20 -19.27 -32.67
N TYR A 119 2.89 -19.42 -32.41
CA TYR A 119 1.81 -19.16 -33.37
C TYR A 119 1.79 -17.69 -33.83
N TRP A 120 1.86 -16.73 -32.90
CA TRP A 120 1.95 -15.32 -33.26
C TRP A 120 3.30 -14.94 -33.88
N GLY A 121 4.40 -15.55 -33.44
CA GLY A 121 5.73 -15.39 -34.04
C GLY A 121 5.78 -15.89 -35.49
N TRP A 122 5.07 -16.99 -35.80
CA TRP A 122 4.93 -17.50 -37.16
C TRP A 122 4.17 -16.51 -38.03
N LYS A 123 2.96 -16.10 -37.62
CA LYS A 123 2.15 -15.12 -38.40
C LYS A 123 2.85 -13.78 -38.55
N GLY A 124 3.63 -13.35 -37.56
CA GLY A 124 4.44 -12.13 -37.60
C GLY A 124 5.76 -12.22 -38.37
N GLY A 125 6.10 -13.36 -38.98
CA GLY A 125 7.31 -13.52 -39.80
C GLY A 125 8.62 -13.63 -39.01
N TYR A 126 8.58 -13.93 -37.70
CA TYR A 126 9.79 -13.96 -36.85
C TYR A 126 10.70 -15.17 -37.15
N PHE A 127 10.22 -16.24 -37.77
CA PHE A 127 10.98 -17.47 -38.02
C PHE A 127 11.35 -17.63 -39.49
N LYS A 128 12.59 -18.06 -39.78
CA LYS A 128 13.08 -18.27 -41.15
C LYS A 128 12.63 -19.60 -41.76
N SER A 129 12.23 -20.56 -40.92
CA SER A 129 11.74 -21.88 -41.33
C SER A 129 10.78 -22.46 -40.29
N GLU A 130 10.10 -23.56 -40.64
CA GLU A 130 9.30 -24.32 -39.68
C GLU A 130 10.15 -24.97 -38.58
N GLU A 131 11.39 -25.34 -38.88
CA GLU A 131 12.34 -25.88 -37.90
C GLU A 131 12.72 -24.83 -36.85
N ASP A 132 12.96 -23.58 -37.26
CA ASP A 132 13.20 -22.46 -36.35
C ASP A 132 12.01 -22.24 -35.39
N ALA A 133 10.78 -22.34 -35.89
CA ALA A 133 9.56 -22.20 -35.10
C ALA A 133 9.39 -23.37 -34.10
N ARG A 134 9.68 -24.61 -34.53
CA ARG A 134 9.68 -25.79 -33.65
C ARG A 134 10.73 -25.64 -32.53
N ALA A 135 11.96 -25.28 -32.90
CA ALA A 135 13.04 -25.01 -31.94
C ALA A 135 12.65 -23.92 -30.94
N PHE A 136 12.06 -22.82 -31.39
CA PHE A 136 11.59 -21.75 -30.50
C PHE A 136 10.55 -22.23 -29.49
N ARG A 137 9.53 -22.99 -29.93
CA ARG A 137 8.54 -23.57 -29.01
C ARG A 137 9.20 -24.47 -27.98
N ASP A 138 10.03 -25.40 -28.43
CA ASP A 138 10.60 -26.46 -27.60
C ASP A 138 11.58 -25.89 -26.55
N GLU A 139 12.47 -24.99 -26.96
CA GLU A 139 13.42 -24.33 -26.05
C GLU A 139 12.69 -23.52 -24.96
N LEU A 140 11.59 -22.84 -25.30
CA LEU A 140 10.79 -22.09 -24.32
C LEU A 140 10.01 -23.00 -23.38
N ALA A 141 9.43 -24.09 -23.90
CA ALA A 141 8.76 -25.10 -23.08
C ALA A 141 9.73 -25.74 -22.06
N TYR A 142 10.94 -26.09 -22.49
CA TYR A 142 12.01 -26.57 -21.62
C TYR A 142 12.45 -25.51 -20.59
N MET A 143 12.67 -24.26 -21.01
CA MET A 143 13.09 -23.18 -20.10
C MET A 143 12.06 -22.88 -19.00
N LEU A 144 10.76 -22.91 -19.32
CA LEU A 144 9.68 -22.79 -18.34
C LEU A 144 9.65 -24.00 -17.39
N ALA A 145 9.68 -25.22 -17.95
CA ALA A 145 9.66 -26.46 -17.19
C ALA A 145 10.91 -26.71 -16.33
N THR A 146 12.00 -25.96 -16.56
CA THR A 146 13.26 -26.02 -15.78
C THR A 146 13.55 -24.74 -14.99
N GLN A 147 12.56 -23.88 -14.77
CA GLN A 147 12.64 -22.70 -13.89
C GLN A 147 13.78 -21.71 -14.23
N ARG A 148 14.25 -21.73 -15.48
CA ARG A 148 15.31 -20.84 -15.98
C ARG A 148 14.84 -19.39 -16.12
N VAL A 149 13.54 -19.17 -16.30
CA VAL A 149 12.95 -17.88 -16.64
C VAL A 149 11.42 -17.96 -16.53
N ALA A 150 10.77 -16.87 -16.13
CA ALA A 150 9.32 -16.76 -16.08
C ALA A 150 8.82 -15.41 -16.62
N PRO A 151 7.71 -15.37 -17.38
CA PRO A 151 7.03 -14.14 -17.76
C PRO A 151 6.23 -13.57 -16.59
N ASN A 152 5.82 -12.30 -16.68
CA ASN A 152 4.94 -11.66 -15.70
C ASN A 152 3.58 -12.37 -15.55
N SER A 153 2.96 -12.29 -14.36
CA SER A 153 1.71 -13.00 -14.03
C SER A 153 0.56 -12.85 -15.04
N PRO A 154 0.26 -11.66 -15.64
CA PRO A 154 -0.73 -11.55 -16.72
C PRO A 154 -0.52 -12.44 -17.95
N GLN A 155 0.72 -12.83 -18.30
CA GLN A 155 0.96 -13.82 -19.36
C GLN A 155 0.42 -15.19 -18.92
N TRP A 156 0.80 -15.65 -17.72
CA TRP A 156 0.29 -16.90 -17.15
C TRP A 156 -1.25 -16.92 -17.04
N PHE A 157 -1.88 -15.79 -16.71
CA PHE A 157 -3.34 -15.69 -16.59
C PHE A 157 -4.07 -15.67 -17.94
N ASN A 158 -3.56 -14.91 -18.93
CA ASN A 158 -4.33 -14.52 -20.12
C ASN A 158 -3.82 -15.15 -21.42
N THR A 159 -2.52 -15.42 -21.55
CA THR A 159 -1.91 -15.86 -22.82
C THR A 159 -2.29 -17.31 -23.13
N GLY A 160 -2.78 -17.52 -24.35
CA GLY A 160 -3.04 -18.84 -24.93
C GLY A 160 -4.35 -19.50 -24.56
N LEU A 161 -5.23 -18.87 -23.78
CA LEU A 161 -6.55 -19.43 -23.46
C LEU A 161 -7.40 -19.66 -24.73
N HIS A 162 -7.41 -18.70 -25.65
CA HIS A 162 -8.10 -18.85 -26.94
C HIS A 162 -7.37 -19.83 -27.88
N TRP A 163 -6.04 -19.77 -27.96
CA TRP A 163 -5.27 -20.63 -28.88
C TRP A 163 -5.25 -22.12 -28.48
N ALA A 164 -5.08 -22.42 -27.19
CA ALA A 164 -4.98 -23.79 -26.71
C ALA A 164 -6.34 -24.48 -26.53
N TYR A 165 -7.38 -23.72 -26.16
CA TYR A 165 -8.68 -24.26 -25.71
C TYR A 165 -9.92 -23.71 -26.43
N GLY A 166 -9.79 -22.62 -27.19
CA GLY A 166 -10.93 -21.89 -27.75
C GLY A 166 -11.74 -21.09 -26.71
N ILE A 167 -11.18 -20.84 -25.52
CA ILE A 167 -11.84 -20.03 -24.48
C ILE A 167 -11.92 -18.58 -24.97
N ASP A 168 -13.13 -18.01 -24.98
CA ASP A 168 -13.40 -16.61 -25.33
C ASP A 168 -14.44 -15.95 -24.40
N GLY A 169 -14.70 -14.66 -24.60
CA GLY A 169 -15.74 -13.86 -23.95
C GLY A 169 -15.96 -12.52 -24.66
N PRO A 170 -17.01 -11.76 -24.30
CA PRO A 170 -17.35 -10.51 -24.99
C PRO A 170 -16.31 -9.39 -24.74
N SER A 171 -16.04 -8.58 -25.77
CA SER A 171 -15.18 -7.39 -25.68
C SER A 171 -15.48 -6.49 -24.47
N GLN A 172 -14.42 -6.08 -23.77
CA GLN A 172 -14.50 -5.21 -22.58
C GLN A 172 -14.21 -3.72 -22.88
N GLY A 173 -14.19 -3.33 -24.15
CA GLY A 173 -13.88 -1.97 -24.59
C GLY A 173 -12.40 -1.71 -24.90
N HIS A 174 -11.60 -2.78 -24.99
CA HIS A 174 -10.19 -2.76 -25.38
C HIS A 174 -9.96 -2.48 -26.87
N PHE A 175 -8.72 -2.13 -27.19
CA PHE A 175 -8.20 -1.86 -28.53
C PHE A 175 -6.86 -2.56 -28.76
N TYR A 176 -6.52 -2.80 -30.02
CA TYR A 176 -5.21 -3.29 -30.48
C TYR A 176 -4.85 -2.60 -31.79
N VAL A 177 -3.56 -2.61 -32.18
CA VAL A 177 -3.17 -2.30 -33.56
C VAL A 177 -3.06 -3.63 -34.29
N ASP A 178 -3.83 -3.80 -35.37
CA ASP A 178 -3.71 -4.94 -36.27
C ASP A 178 -2.28 -4.95 -36.87
N PRO A 179 -1.44 -5.96 -36.58
CA PRO A 179 -0.04 -5.98 -36.99
C PRO A 179 0.15 -6.20 -38.50
N PHE A 180 -0.90 -6.65 -39.21
CA PHE A 180 -0.86 -6.94 -40.64
C PHE A 180 -1.36 -5.77 -41.48
N THR A 181 -2.26 -4.94 -40.95
CA THR A 181 -2.78 -3.74 -41.65
C THR A 181 -2.33 -2.41 -41.05
N GLY A 182 -1.68 -2.41 -39.89
CA GLY A 182 -1.26 -1.21 -39.15
C GLY A 182 -2.41 -0.41 -38.55
N LYS A 183 -3.63 -0.97 -38.51
CA LYS A 183 -4.85 -0.22 -38.13
C LYS A 183 -5.22 -0.43 -36.67
N LEU A 184 -5.32 0.67 -35.93
CA LEU A 184 -5.96 0.70 -34.63
C LEU A 184 -7.41 0.20 -34.75
N THR A 185 -7.71 -0.88 -34.03
CA THR A 185 -8.94 -1.66 -34.12
C THR A 185 -9.51 -1.90 -32.72
N LYS A 186 -10.84 -1.84 -32.57
CA LYS A 186 -11.51 -2.21 -31.31
C LYS A 186 -11.64 -3.73 -31.22
N SER A 187 -11.26 -4.30 -30.08
CA SER A 187 -11.36 -5.74 -29.84
C SER A 187 -12.80 -6.24 -29.94
N LYS A 188 -12.99 -7.40 -30.57
CA LYS A 188 -14.28 -8.11 -30.66
C LYS A 188 -14.42 -9.16 -29.55
N SER A 189 -13.32 -9.87 -29.29
CA SER A 189 -13.13 -10.92 -28.31
C SER A 189 -12.43 -10.40 -27.04
N ALA A 190 -12.53 -11.16 -25.94
CA ALA A 190 -11.82 -10.91 -24.68
C ALA A 190 -10.47 -11.66 -24.55
N TYR A 191 -10.20 -12.67 -25.39
CA TYR A 191 -9.03 -13.56 -25.25
C TYR A 191 -8.31 -13.93 -26.56
N GLU A 192 -8.87 -13.64 -27.74
CA GLU A 192 -8.22 -13.80 -29.06
C GLU A 192 -6.89 -13.04 -29.12
N HIS A 193 -6.95 -11.76 -28.72
CA HIS A 193 -5.82 -10.96 -28.31
C HIS A 193 -5.76 -10.97 -26.77
N PRO A 194 -4.70 -11.50 -26.12
CA PRO A 194 -4.59 -11.45 -24.67
C PRO A 194 -4.23 -10.04 -24.16
N GLN A 195 -4.33 -9.82 -22.84
CA GLN A 195 -3.66 -8.71 -22.14
C GLN A 195 -2.42 -9.26 -21.39
N PRO A 196 -1.25 -9.41 -22.06
CA PRO A 196 -0.05 -9.98 -21.47
C PRO A 196 0.79 -8.96 -20.67
N HIS A 197 0.53 -7.66 -20.81
CA HIS A 197 1.34 -6.60 -20.21
C HIS A 197 1.07 -6.48 -18.69
N ALA A 198 2.11 -6.27 -17.88
CA ALA A 198 1.98 -6.13 -16.43
C ALA A 198 1.98 -4.67 -15.97
N CYS A 199 2.60 -3.79 -16.76
CA CYS A 199 2.93 -2.42 -16.38
C CYS A 199 2.35 -1.45 -17.40
N PHE A 200 1.69 -0.41 -16.91
CA PHE A 200 1.06 0.63 -17.73
C PHE A 200 1.42 2.00 -17.15
N ILE A 201 1.78 2.94 -18.01
CA ILE A 201 1.88 4.35 -17.68
C ILE A 201 0.69 5.02 -18.36
N GLN A 202 -0.04 5.89 -17.66
CA GLN A 202 -1.24 6.54 -18.18
C GLN A 202 -1.23 8.05 -17.94
N SER A 203 -1.59 8.83 -18.95
CA SER A 203 -1.78 10.28 -18.79
C SER A 203 -3.13 10.60 -18.13
N VAL A 204 -3.18 11.77 -17.48
CA VAL A 204 -4.39 12.38 -16.95
C VAL A 204 -4.39 13.87 -17.28
N GLN A 205 -5.49 14.35 -17.85
CA GLN A 205 -5.68 15.76 -18.17
C GLN A 205 -6.49 16.48 -17.07
N ASP A 206 -6.35 17.80 -17.00
CA ASP A 206 -7.06 18.69 -16.07
C ASP A 206 -8.53 18.95 -16.48
N ASP A 207 -9.23 17.84 -16.78
CA ASP A 207 -10.64 17.73 -17.14
C ASP A 207 -11.30 16.63 -16.28
N LEU A 208 -12.57 16.81 -15.92
CA LEU A 208 -13.26 15.88 -15.03
C LEU A 208 -13.80 14.63 -15.73
N VAL A 209 -14.39 14.76 -16.92
CA VAL A 209 -15.32 13.76 -17.49
C VAL A 209 -15.08 13.38 -18.96
N ASN A 210 -14.27 14.14 -19.69
CA ASN A 210 -13.97 13.84 -21.09
C ASN A 210 -12.93 12.71 -21.23
N GLU A 211 -12.78 12.17 -22.44
CA GLU A 211 -11.75 11.16 -22.76
C GLU A 211 -10.35 11.69 -22.43
N GLY A 212 -9.55 10.94 -21.65
CA GLY A 212 -8.28 11.41 -21.09
C GLY A 212 -8.38 12.20 -19.77
N GLY A 213 -9.58 12.52 -19.29
CA GLY A 213 -9.84 13.19 -18.01
C GLY A 213 -9.78 12.27 -16.79
N ILE A 214 -10.05 12.84 -15.61
CA ILE A 214 -9.93 12.17 -14.30
C ILE A 214 -10.85 10.95 -14.17
N MET A 215 -12.14 11.07 -14.52
CA MET A 215 -13.11 9.97 -14.41
C MET A 215 -12.82 8.86 -15.45
N ASP A 216 -12.37 9.24 -16.65
CA ASP A 216 -11.97 8.29 -17.69
C ASP A 216 -10.72 7.48 -17.29
N LEU A 217 -9.73 8.11 -16.62
CA LEU A 217 -8.59 7.39 -16.05
C LEU A 217 -9.07 6.23 -15.17
N TRP A 218 -10.00 6.46 -14.23
CA TRP A 218 -10.48 5.40 -13.33
C TRP A 218 -11.20 4.27 -14.09
N VAL A 219 -11.89 4.57 -15.19
CA VAL A 219 -12.48 3.54 -16.08
C VAL A 219 -11.40 2.74 -16.80
N ARG A 220 -10.33 3.39 -17.28
CA ARG A 220 -9.17 2.71 -17.89
C ARG A 220 -8.41 1.85 -16.86
N GLU A 221 -8.19 2.36 -15.66
CA GLU A 221 -7.58 1.62 -14.55
C GLU A 221 -8.41 0.39 -14.14
N ALA A 222 -9.74 0.51 -14.05
CA ALA A 222 -10.63 -0.62 -13.77
C ALA A 222 -10.52 -1.74 -14.83
N ARG A 223 -10.39 -1.39 -16.13
CA ARG A 223 -10.12 -2.37 -17.20
C ARG A 223 -8.78 -3.08 -16.99
N LEU A 224 -7.73 -2.37 -16.54
CA LEU A 224 -6.41 -2.96 -16.27
C LEU A 224 -6.43 -3.90 -15.07
N PHE A 225 -7.01 -3.46 -13.95
CA PHE A 225 -7.09 -4.24 -12.72
C PHE A 225 -7.90 -5.52 -12.92
N LYS A 226 -8.98 -5.50 -13.72
CA LYS A 226 -9.77 -6.70 -14.05
C LYS A 226 -8.94 -7.87 -14.59
N TYR A 227 -7.96 -7.58 -15.45
CA TYR A 227 -7.06 -8.56 -16.08
C TYR A 227 -5.72 -8.73 -15.32
N GLY A 228 -5.61 -8.16 -14.12
CA GLY A 228 -4.48 -8.35 -13.21
C GLY A 228 -3.22 -7.55 -13.54
N SER A 229 -3.33 -6.48 -14.33
CA SER A 229 -2.22 -5.55 -14.62
C SER A 229 -2.18 -4.38 -13.62
N GLY A 230 -1.02 -3.72 -13.49
CA GLY A 230 -0.83 -2.54 -12.64
C GLY A 230 -0.48 -1.30 -13.45
N THR A 231 -0.72 -0.11 -12.89
CA THR A 231 -0.70 1.17 -13.62
C THR A 231 -0.15 2.32 -12.78
N GLY A 232 0.43 3.35 -13.42
CA GLY A 232 0.81 4.59 -12.74
C GLY A 232 0.60 5.83 -13.58
N SER A 233 0.44 6.97 -12.90
CA SER A 233 0.19 8.29 -13.50
C SER A 233 0.88 9.39 -12.70
N ASN A 234 1.38 10.41 -13.40
CA ASN A 234 1.81 11.66 -12.78
C ASN A 234 0.64 12.65 -12.79
N PHE A 235 0.18 13.03 -11.59
CA PHE A 235 -0.99 13.88 -11.37
C PHE A 235 -0.68 15.38 -11.42
N SER A 236 0.58 15.76 -11.64
CA SER A 236 1.06 17.16 -11.63
C SER A 236 0.48 18.06 -12.71
N MET A 237 -0.28 17.52 -13.67
CA MET A 237 -1.03 18.32 -14.65
C MET A 237 -2.35 18.84 -14.10
N LEU A 238 -2.89 18.24 -13.03
CA LEU A 238 -4.11 18.72 -12.36
C LEU A 238 -3.84 20.03 -11.60
N ARG A 239 -4.82 20.94 -11.62
CA ARG A 239 -4.72 22.22 -10.90
C ARG A 239 -4.84 22.03 -9.38
N GLY A 240 -3.99 22.73 -8.64
CA GLY A 240 -3.92 22.65 -7.18
C GLY A 240 -5.16 23.22 -6.48
N GLU A 241 -5.23 23.09 -5.15
CA GLU A 241 -6.34 23.64 -4.37
C GLU A 241 -6.45 25.16 -4.54
N GLY A 242 -7.68 25.68 -4.61
CA GLY A 242 -7.92 27.11 -4.73
C GLY A 242 -7.71 27.71 -6.13
N GLU A 243 -7.11 26.98 -7.07
CA GLU A 243 -7.02 27.40 -8.49
C GLU A 243 -8.43 27.52 -9.12
N LYS A 244 -8.60 28.42 -10.09
CA LYS A 244 -9.93 28.78 -10.63
C LYS A 244 -10.55 27.68 -11.50
N LEU A 245 -11.88 27.57 -11.42
CA LEU A 245 -12.69 26.75 -12.34
C LEU A 245 -13.34 27.62 -13.42
N SER A 246 -13.59 27.04 -14.60
CA SER A 246 -14.16 27.73 -15.77
C SER A 246 -15.63 28.11 -15.60
N GLY A 247 -16.41 27.30 -14.89
CA GLY A 247 -17.80 27.60 -14.51
C GLY A 247 -17.94 28.53 -13.30
N GLY A 248 -16.84 29.09 -12.80
CA GLY A 248 -16.78 29.76 -11.49
C GLY A 248 -16.49 28.80 -10.35
N GLY A 249 -16.07 29.33 -9.20
CA GLY A 249 -15.60 28.55 -8.05
C GLY A 249 -14.09 28.25 -8.09
N ARG A 250 -13.68 27.34 -7.20
CA ARG A 250 -12.28 26.95 -6.94
C ARG A 250 -12.13 25.43 -6.99
N SER A 251 -10.93 24.98 -7.35
CA SER A 251 -10.50 23.57 -7.30
C SER A 251 -10.43 23.04 -5.87
N SER A 252 -10.71 21.75 -5.71
CA SER A 252 -10.58 20.95 -4.48
C SER A 252 -9.22 20.26 -4.33
N GLY A 253 -8.23 20.67 -5.14
CA GLY A 253 -6.90 20.05 -5.19
C GLY A 253 -6.88 18.64 -5.78
N LEU A 254 -5.68 18.11 -6.05
CA LEU A 254 -5.51 16.73 -6.53
C LEU A 254 -5.79 15.71 -5.42
N MET A 255 -5.58 16.07 -4.14
CA MET A 255 -5.76 15.18 -2.99
C MET A 255 -7.18 14.64 -2.85
N SER A 256 -8.19 15.44 -3.25
CA SER A 256 -9.59 15.01 -3.30
C SER A 256 -9.82 13.88 -4.32
N PHE A 257 -9.17 13.95 -5.48
CA PHE A 257 -9.29 12.94 -6.54
C PHE A 257 -8.44 11.69 -6.25
N LEU A 258 -7.25 11.85 -5.65
CA LEU A 258 -6.41 10.71 -5.24
C LEU A 258 -7.13 9.80 -4.25
N LYS A 259 -7.84 10.37 -3.27
CA LYS A 259 -8.63 9.60 -2.29
C LYS A 259 -9.76 8.80 -2.95
N ILE A 260 -10.40 9.32 -4.00
CA ILE A 260 -11.42 8.56 -4.75
C ILE A 260 -10.77 7.43 -5.57
N GLY A 261 -9.64 7.71 -6.25
CA GLY A 261 -8.91 6.71 -7.03
C GLY A 261 -8.35 5.55 -6.19
N ASP A 262 -7.86 5.84 -4.98
CA ASP A 262 -7.44 4.84 -3.99
C ASP A 262 -8.61 3.93 -3.56
N ARG A 263 -9.78 4.51 -3.27
CA ARG A 263 -10.99 3.74 -2.95
C ARG A 263 -11.49 2.90 -4.14
N ALA A 264 -11.43 3.42 -5.35
CA ALA A 264 -11.76 2.67 -6.57
C ALA A 264 -10.80 1.48 -6.79
N ALA A 265 -9.50 1.66 -6.55
CA ALA A 265 -8.52 0.58 -6.62
C ALA A 265 -8.79 -0.51 -5.56
N GLY A 266 -9.02 -0.14 -4.30
CA GLY A 266 -9.30 -1.08 -3.21
C GLY A 266 -10.58 -1.93 -3.41
N ALA A 267 -11.56 -1.40 -4.14
CA ALA A 267 -12.79 -2.12 -4.48
C ALA A 267 -12.62 -3.20 -5.57
N ILE A 268 -11.50 -3.19 -6.33
CA ILE A 268 -11.35 -4.04 -7.53
C ILE A 268 -10.35 -5.18 -7.28
N LYS A 269 -10.84 -6.42 -7.38
CA LYS A 269 -10.05 -7.66 -7.28
C LYS A 269 -10.04 -8.38 -8.64
N SER A 270 -8.86 -8.83 -9.10
CA SER A 270 -8.71 -9.50 -10.40
C SER A 270 -8.95 -11.02 -10.32
N GLY A 271 -9.33 -11.63 -11.44
CA GLY A 271 -9.20 -13.07 -11.66
C GLY A 271 -9.98 -14.00 -10.73
N GLY A 272 -10.97 -13.49 -10.00
CA GLY A 272 -11.85 -14.30 -9.13
C GLY A 272 -11.27 -14.71 -7.78
N THR A 273 -10.12 -14.16 -7.34
CA THR A 273 -9.70 -14.05 -5.90
C THR A 273 -8.29 -13.46 -5.73
N THR A 274 -7.38 -13.67 -6.68
CA THR A 274 -5.95 -13.85 -6.35
C THR A 274 -5.02 -12.63 -6.44
N ARG A 275 -5.49 -11.45 -6.88
CA ARG A 275 -4.67 -10.21 -6.95
C ARG A 275 -5.51 -8.95 -6.68
N ARG A 276 -5.02 -8.08 -5.77
CA ARG A 276 -5.50 -6.70 -5.58
C ARG A 276 -5.06 -5.80 -6.75
N ALA A 277 -5.72 -4.65 -6.92
CA ALA A 277 -5.23 -3.56 -7.75
C ALA A 277 -3.82 -3.10 -7.32
N ALA A 278 -3.08 -2.49 -8.24
CA ALA A 278 -1.75 -1.94 -7.98
C ALA A 278 -1.56 -0.63 -8.76
N LYS A 279 -1.47 0.49 -8.02
CA LYS A 279 -1.43 1.85 -8.55
C LYS A 279 -0.13 2.57 -8.12
N MET A 280 0.42 3.41 -8.99
CA MET A 280 1.44 4.42 -8.65
C MET A 280 0.86 5.81 -8.84
N VAL A 281 1.12 6.69 -7.88
CA VAL A 281 0.74 8.11 -7.89
C VAL A 281 2.01 8.95 -7.78
N ILE A 282 2.25 9.80 -8.77
CA ILE A 282 3.45 10.64 -8.85
C ILE A 282 3.06 12.12 -8.85
N VAL A 283 3.79 12.91 -8.08
CA VAL A 283 3.66 14.38 -8.06
C VAL A 283 5.06 15.02 -8.15
N ASP A 284 5.21 16.03 -8.99
CA ASP A 284 6.43 16.81 -9.17
C ASP A 284 6.61 17.76 -7.98
N ALA A 285 7.83 17.93 -7.48
CA ALA A 285 8.09 18.75 -6.29
C ALA A 285 7.76 20.25 -6.42
N ASP A 286 7.41 20.74 -7.61
CA ASP A 286 6.96 22.12 -7.87
C ASP A 286 5.42 22.27 -7.91
N HIS A 287 4.66 21.23 -7.54
CA HIS A 287 3.19 21.27 -7.47
C HIS A 287 2.66 22.00 -6.22
N PRO A 288 1.57 22.80 -6.31
CA PRO A 288 0.99 23.48 -5.14
C PRO A 288 0.62 22.56 -3.97
N ASP A 289 0.04 21.39 -4.25
CA ASP A 289 -0.47 20.44 -3.24
C ASP A 289 0.63 19.47 -2.75
N ILE A 290 1.91 19.70 -3.09
CA ILE A 290 3.00 18.76 -2.80
C ILE A 290 3.17 18.48 -1.30
N GLU A 291 2.99 19.49 -0.46
CA GLU A 291 3.14 19.37 0.99
C GLU A 291 2.10 18.43 1.61
N ASP A 292 0.87 18.42 1.11
CA ASP A 292 -0.20 17.51 1.56
C ASP A 292 -0.04 16.10 0.98
N PHE A 293 0.51 15.99 -0.23
CA PHE A 293 0.81 14.70 -0.85
C PHE A 293 1.89 13.92 -0.10
N ILE A 294 2.94 14.61 0.37
CA ILE A 294 4.02 14.01 1.17
C ILE A 294 3.48 13.52 2.54
N ASP A 295 2.72 14.35 3.25
CA ASP A 295 2.17 13.98 4.57
C ASP A 295 1.06 12.93 4.51
N TRP A 296 0.48 12.66 3.33
CA TRP A 296 -0.76 11.91 3.20
C TRP A 296 -0.72 10.58 3.96
N LYS A 297 0.28 9.71 3.70
CA LYS A 297 0.31 8.40 4.36
C LYS A 297 0.64 8.48 5.84
N VAL A 298 1.54 9.37 6.25
CA VAL A 298 1.87 9.62 7.66
C VAL A 298 0.61 9.97 8.46
N ASN A 299 -0.21 10.87 7.92
CA ASN A 299 -1.49 11.29 8.51
C ASN A 299 -2.56 10.18 8.53
N GLU A 300 -2.46 9.16 7.68
CA GLU A 300 -3.41 8.05 7.63
C GLU A 300 -2.97 6.89 8.56
N GLU A 301 -1.66 6.59 8.68
CA GLU A 301 -1.15 5.68 9.72
C GLU A 301 -1.45 6.20 11.13
N GLN A 302 -1.30 7.51 11.38
CA GLN A 302 -1.67 8.13 12.66
C GLN A 302 -3.17 7.97 12.99
N LYS A 303 -4.04 7.91 11.98
CA LYS A 303 -5.48 7.63 12.17
C LYS A 303 -5.71 6.16 12.53
N VAL A 304 -5.02 5.22 11.89
CA VAL A 304 -5.09 3.80 12.27
C VAL A 304 -4.67 3.61 13.73
N ALA A 305 -3.52 4.16 14.14
CA ALA A 305 -3.06 4.11 15.53
C ALA A 305 -4.10 4.69 16.51
N SER A 306 -4.71 5.83 16.16
CA SER A 306 -5.75 6.49 16.97
C SER A 306 -7.03 5.65 17.09
N LEU A 307 -7.47 5.01 16.00
CA LEU A 307 -8.67 4.17 15.97
C LEU A 307 -8.47 2.87 16.77
N VAL A 308 -7.34 2.19 16.58
CA VAL A 308 -6.98 0.96 17.30
C VAL A 308 -6.90 1.24 18.80
N THR A 309 -6.03 2.17 19.22
CA THR A 309 -5.81 2.50 20.63
C THR A 309 -7.08 3.04 21.29
N GLY A 310 -7.81 3.94 20.62
CA GLY A 310 -9.08 4.45 21.12
C GLY A 310 -10.13 3.35 21.34
N SER A 311 -10.26 2.40 20.39
CA SER A 311 -11.21 1.30 20.53
C SER A 311 -10.85 0.33 21.67
N LYS A 312 -9.56 0.00 21.85
CA LYS A 312 -9.07 -0.83 22.97
C LYS A 312 -9.32 -0.15 24.32
N ILE A 313 -9.02 1.14 24.46
CA ILE A 313 -9.25 1.93 25.68
C ILE A 313 -10.74 2.01 26.02
N VAL A 314 -11.61 2.29 25.04
CA VAL A 314 -13.06 2.32 25.25
C VAL A 314 -13.57 0.95 25.70
N LYS A 315 -13.20 -0.16 25.02
CA LYS A 315 -13.59 -1.51 25.45
C LYS A 315 -13.22 -1.78 26.91
N LYS A 316 -11.94 -1.58 27.27
CA LYS A 316 -11.39 -1.81 28.63
C LYS A 316 -12.19 -1.07 29.70
N HIS A 317 -12.51 0.21 29.48
CA HIS A 317 -13.28 1.01 30.43
C HIS A 317 -14.76 0.62 30.49
N LEU A 318 -15.40 0.30 29.36
CA LEU A 318 -16.81 -0.12 29.34
C LEU A 318 -17.01 -1.50 29.99
N GLU A 319 -16.06 -2.43 29.82
CA GLU A 319 -16.06 -3.73 30.51
C GLU A 319 -15.80 -3.56 32.02
N ALA A 320 -14.88 -2.68 32.43
CA ALA A 320 -14.64 -2.36 33.83
C ALA A 320 -15.87 -1.72 34.51
N ILE A 321 -16.55 -0.78 33.83
CA ILE A 321 -17.80 -0.16 34.31
C ILE A 321 -18.92 -1.21 34.41
N MET A 322 -19.07 -2.09 33.42
CA MET A 322 -20.05 -3.19 33.48
C MET A 322 -19.79 -4.11 34.68
N LYS A 323 -18.54 -4.55 34.86
CA LYS A 323 -18.12 -5.38 36.00
C LYS A 323 -18.35 -4.68 37.34
N ALA A 324 -18.14 -3.38 37.43
CA ALA A 324 -18.40 -2.58 38.63
C ALA A 324 -19.90 -2.43 38.96
N CYS A 325 -20.78 -2.42 37.95
CA CYS A 325 -22.24 -2.47 38.14
C CYS A 325 -22.72 -3.88 38.55
N VAL A 326 -22.21 -4.94 37.89
CA VAL A 326 -22.69 -6.32 38.03
C VAL A 326 -22.17 -6.99 39.31
N ASN A 327 -20.90 -6.78 39.68
CA ASN A 327 -20.28 -7.40 40.86
C ASN A 327 -20.47 -6.55 42.13
N CYS A 328 -21.60 -5.86 42.25
CA CYS A 328 -21.89 -4.94 43.35
C CYS A 328 -22.76 -5.62 44.42
N GLU A 329 -22.36 -5.51 45.70
CA GLU A 329 -23.05 -6.09 46.86
C GLU A 329 -24.17 -5.18 47.43
N GLY A 330 -24.64 -4.20 46.64
CA GLY A 330 -25.68 -3.25 47.02
C GLY A 330 -27.11 -3.74 46.74
N ASN A 331 -28.11 -3.04 47.29
CA ASN A 331 -29.52 -3.42 47.12
C ASN A 331 -30.15 -2.74 45.92
N GLY A 332 -30.52 -3.53 44.90
CA GLY A 332 -31.32 -3.05 43.77
C GLY A 332 -30.62 -1.96 42.95
N ASP A 333 -31.21 -0.76 42.89
CA ASP A 333 -30.70 0.34 42.08
C ASP A 333 -29.41 0.99 42.59
N ASP A 334 -29.04 0.77 43.86
CA ASP A 334 -27.83 1.33 44.49
C ASP A 334 -26.55 1.03 43.69
N CYS A 335 -26.52 -0.13 43.02
CA CYS A 335 -25.39 -0.59 42.23
C CYS A 335 -25.16 0.19 40.93
N PHE A 336 -26.15 0.96 40.48
CA PHE A 336 -26.07 1.78 39.26
C PHE A 336 -25.89 3.28 39.54
N ASP A 337 -25.88 3.69 40.81
CA ASP A 337 -25.64 5.09 41.21
C ASP A 337 -24.16 5.34 41.57
N PRO A 338 -23.41 6.18 40.83
CA PRO A 338 -22.03 6.59 41.17
C PRO A 338 -21.90 7.42 42.46
N ALA A 339 -23.00 7.83 43.09
CA ALA A 339 -22.98 8.38 44.44
C ALA A 339 -22.75 7.28 45.50
N LEU A 340 -23.33 6.09 45.29
CA LEU A 340 -23.39 4.98 46.23
C LEU A 340 -22.35 3.89 45.92
N ASN A 341 -22.32 3.41 44.67
CA ASN A 341 -21.33 2.44 44.22
C ASN A 341 -19.96 3.10 43.99
N THR A 342 -19.07 2.95 44.98
CA THR A 342 -17.73 3.56 44.97
C THR A 342 -16.78 2.95 43.92
N ALA A 343 -16.97 1.68 43.55
CA ALA A 343 -16.23 1.05 42.46
C ALA A 343 -16.65 1.65 41.11
N LEU A 344 -17.95 1.71 40.84
CA LEU A 344 -18.51 2.36 39.64
C LEU A 344 -18.04 3.83 39.53
N LYS A 345 -18.03 4.57 40.65
CA LYS A 345 -17.50 5.94 40.71
C LYS A 345 -16.02 6.03 40.33
N ARG A 346 -15.21 5.04 40.71
CA ARG A 346 -13.78 4.94 40.34
C ARG A 346 -13.62 4.68 38.85
N GLU A 347 -14.32 3.70 38.30
CA GLU A 347 -14.21 3.34 36.87
C GLU A 347 -14.74 4.46 35.96
N ILE A 348 -15.85 5.12 36.32
CA ILE A 348 -16.33 6.32 35.61
C ILE A 348 -15.28 7.43 35.64
N LYS A 349 -14.58 7.63 36.76
CA LYS A 349 -13.53 8.66 36.85
C LYS A 349 -12.30 8.27 36.01
N ALA A 350 -11.97 6.98 35.92
CA ALA A 350 -10.90 6.48 35.05
C ALA A 350 -11.26 6.65 33.56
N ALA A 351 -12.46 6.22 33.16
CA ALA A 351 -12.98 6.37 31.81
C ALA A 351 -13.04 7.85 31.37
N LYS A 352 -13.52 8.76 32.23
CA LYS A 352 -13.52 10.21 31.95
C LYS A 352 -12.12 10.83 31.92
N LYS A 353 -11.15 10.31 32.70
CA LYS A 353 -9.74 10.74 32.64
C LYS A 353 -9.13 10.39 31.29
N ASP A 354 -9.44 9.21 30.77
CA ASP A 354 -8.92 8.69 29.49
C ASP A 354 -9.88 9.02 28.31
N ALA A 355 -10.66 10.11 28.46
CA ALA A 355 -11.54 10.72 27.45
C ALA A 355 -12.63 9.82 26.82
N VAL A 356 -13.05 8.74 27.49
CA VAL A 356 -14.17 7.89 27.03
C VAL A 356 -15.47 8.71 26.98
N PRO A 357 -16.20 8.75 25.84
CA PRO A 357 -17.40 9.55 25.70
C PRO A 357 -18.50 9.22 26.73
N GLU A 358 -19.04 10.25 27.40
CA GLU A 358 -19.97 10.05 28.52
C GLU A 358 -21.25 9.30 28.12
N ASN A 359 -21.72 9.45 26.89
CA ASN A 359 -22.90 8.74 26.39
C ASN A 359 -22.71 7.21 26.39
N TYR A 360 -21.50 6.70 26.14
CA TYR A 360 -21.20 5.27 26.27
C TYR A 360 -21.13 4.82 27.73
N ILE A 361 -20.57 5.65 28.62
CA ILE A 361 -20.54 5.41 30.07
C ILE A 361 -21.98 5.26 30.61
N TYR A 362 -22.86 6.23 30.34
CA TYR A 362 -24.26 6.16 30.77
C TYR A 362 -25.02 4.98 30.13
N ARG A 363 -24.72 4.63 28.87
CA ARG A 363 -25.34 3.49 28.17
C ARG A 363 -25.00 2.14 28.81
N VAL A 364 -23.76 1.93 29.24
CA VAL A 364 -23.37 0.69 29.95
C VAL A 364 -24.09 0.57 31.28
N ILE A 365 -24.17 1.66 32.05
CA ILE A 365 -24.90 1.68 33.34
C ILE A 365 -26.39 1.37 33.12
N GLN A 366 -27.00 1.93 32.06
CA GLN A 366 -28.37 1.63 31.67
C GLN A 366 -28.56 0.18 31.22
N PHE A 367 -27.60 -0.44 30.52
CA PHE A 367 -27.66 -1.85 30.16
C PHE A 367 -27.51 -2.77 31.38
N ALA A 368 -26.58 -2.47 32.30
CA ALA A 368 -26.44 -3.21 33.55
C ALA A 368 -27.76 -3.19 34.36
N ARG A 369 -28.42 -2.03 34.44
CA ARG A 369 -29.74 -1.84 35.07
C ARG A 369 -30.89 -2.58 34.36
N GLN A 370 -30.71 -2.97 33.09
CA GLN A 370 -31.63 -3.82 32.33
C GLN A 370 -31.31 -5.33 32.44
N GLY A 371 -30.34 -5.71 33.29
CA GLY A 371 -29.96 -7.11 33.52
C GLY A 371 -28.92 -7.68 32.55
N TYR A 372 -28.29 -6.84 31.70
CA TYR A 372 -27.17 -7.28 30.87
C TYR A 372 -25.91 -7.42 31.73
N THR A 373 -25.34 -8.62 31.79
CA THR A 373 -24.13 -8.92 32.59
C THR A 373 -22.82 -8.72 31.82
N SER A 374 -22.88 -8.60 30.49
CA SER A 374 -21.74 -8.35 29.61
C SER A 374 -22.14 -7.46 28.44
N MET A 375 -21.16 -6.83 27.78
CA MET A 375 -21.36 -6.07 26.56
C MET A 375 -20.23 -6.37 25.57
N SER A 376 -20.56 -6.69 24.32
CA SER A 376 -19.56 -6.74 23.25
C SER A 376 -19.34 -5.33 22.69
N PHE A 377 -18.08 -4.91 22.62
CA PHE A 377 -17.64 -3.70 21.93
C PHE A 377 -16.59 -4.09 20.89
N LYS A 378 -16.81 -3.78 19.61
CA LYS A 378 -15.86 -4.12 18.54
C LYS A 378 -14.61 -3.25 18.66
N THR A 379 -13.47 -3.88 18.89
CA THR A 379 -12.14 -3.26 18.75
C THR A 379 -11.65 -3.33 17.31
N TYR A 380 -10.74 -2.42 16.98
CA TYR A 380 -9.91 -2.52 15.78
C TYR A 380 -8.52 -3.04 16.13
N ASP A 381 -7.81 -3.52 15.11
CA ASP A 381 -6.45 -4.05 15.17
C ASP A 381 -5.60 -3.50 14.01
N THR A 382 -4.30 -3.80 14.02
CA THR A 382 -3.31 -3.32 13.06
C THR A 382 -3.05 -4.30 11.90
N ASP A 383 -3.90 -5.28 11.63
CA ASP A 383 -3.79 -6.05 10.38
C ASP A 383 -4.08 -5.16 9.16
N TRP A 384 -3.34 -5.35 8.07
CA TRP A 384 -3.48 -4.55 6.85
C TRP A 384 -4.80 -4.80 6.09
N ASP A 385 -5.50 -5.90 6.38
CA ASP A 385 -6.88 -6.17 5.93
C ASP A 385 -7.95 -5.76 7.00
N SER A 386 -7.56 -5.12 8.12
CA SER A 386 -8.50 -4.76 9.21
C SER A 386 -9.45 -3.61 8.87
N ASP A 387 -10.59 -3.55 9.56
CA ASP A 387 -11.54 -2.44 9.47
C ASP A 387 -10.88 -1.05 9.66
N ALA A 388 -9.78 -0.93 10.43
CA ALA A 388 -9.08 0.35 10.60
C ALA A 388 -8.32 0.74 9.33
N TYR A 389 -7.52 -0.16 8.76
CA TYR A 389 -6.86 0.09 7.48
C TYR A 389 -7.86 0.28 6.34
N LEU A 390 -9.01 -0.40 6.38
CA LEU A 390 -10.11 -0.22 5.43
C LEU A 390 -10.90 1.09 5.63
N THR A 391 -10.76 1.83 6.74
CA THR A 391 -11.40 3.16 6.93
C THR A 391 -10.52 4.33 6.53
N VAL A 392 -9.20 4.17 6.44
CA VAL A 392 -8.26 5.21 5.96
C VAL A 392 -8.07 5.17 4.43
N SER A 393 -7.17 5.99 3.90
CA SER A 393 -6.90 6.19 2.47
C SER A 393 -5.40 6.14 2.14
N GLY A 394 -5.06 5.98 0.87
CA GLY A 394 -3.68 5.92 0.37
C GLY A 394 -3.01 4.55 0.52
N GLN A 395 -3.80 3.51 0.82
CA GLN A 395 -3.30 2.15 1.09
C GLN A 395 -3.30 1.24 -0.16
N ASN A 396 -3.91 1.68 -1.27
CA ASN A 396 -3.99 0.94 -2.54
C ASN A 396 -3.11 1.55 -3.66
N SER A 397 -2.32 2.58 -3.34
CA SER A 397 -1.31 3.17 -4.23
C SER A 397 0.06 3.27 -3.57
N ASN A 398 1.12 3.06 -4.35
CA ASN A 398 2.46 3.54 -4.02
C ASN A 398 2.53 5.03 -4.37
N ASN A 399 3.13 5.85 -3.51
CA ASN A 399 3.29 7.28 -3.75
C ASN A 399 4.77 7.59 -4.08
N SER A 400 5.04 8.50 -5.01
CA SER A 400 6.41 8.96 -5.28
C SER A 400 6.50 10.43 -5.67
N VAL A 401 7.57 11.10 -5.27
CA VAL A 401 7.85 12.49 -5.65
C VAL A 401 8.84 12.52 -6.81
N SER A 402 8.49 13.25 -7.87
CA SER A 402 9.30 13.47 -9.06
C SER A 402 10.20 14.69 -8.87
N LEU A 403 11.52 14.44 -8.86
CA LEU A 403 12.57 15.42 -8.54
C LEU A 403 13.45 15.72 -9.76
N LYS A 404 13.66 17.00 -10.02
CA LYS A 404 14.58 17.52 -11.03
C LYS A 404 15.89 17.93 -10.36
N ASP A 405 17.00 17.87 -11.10
CA ASP A 405 18.35 18.18 -10.59
C ASP A 405 18.46 19.56 -9.91
N ASN A 406 17.68 20.55 -10.39
CA ASN A 406 17.67 21.89 -9.81
C ASN A 406 17.02 21.96 -8.42
N PHE A 407 16.13 21.03 -8.06
CA PHE A 407 15.63 20.92 -6.68
C PHE A 407 16.74 20.42 -5.75
N LEU A 408 17.40 19.32 -6.10
CA LEU A 408 18.43 18.72 -5.25
C LEU A 408 19.65 19.64 -5.09
N ARG A 409 20.05 20.35 -6.15
CA ARG A 409 21.07 21.41 -6.09
C ARG A 409 20.61 22.62 -5.25
N ALA A 410 19.31 22.92 -5.19
CA ALA A 410 18.78 23.94 -4.28
C ALA A 410 18.75 23.46 -2.82
N VAL A 411 18.50 22.17 -2.55
CA VAL A 411 18.65 21.57 -1.21
C VAL A 411 20.10 21.69 -0.73
N GLU A 412 21.09 21.32 -1.56
CA GLU A 412 22.52 21.46 -1.22
C GLU A 412 22.97 22.90 -1.02
N ALA A 413 22.31 23.88 -1.64
CA ALA A 413 22.65 25.31 -1.57
C ALA A 413 21.78 26.12 -0.59
N ASP A 414 20.92 25.47 0.21
CA ASP A 414 19.92 26.11 1.09
C ASP A 414 19.02 27.15 0.36
N GLY A 415 18.74 26.87 -0.91
CA GLY A 415 18.02 27.74 -1.83
C GLY A 415 16.50 27.74 -1.64
N ASP A 416 15.86 28.70 -2.29
CA ASP A 416 14.40 28.84 -2.31
C ASP A 416 13.79 27.95 -3.43
N TRP A 417 12.59 27.45 -3.21
CA TRP A 417 11.84 26.61 -4.14
C TRP A 417 10.42 27.14 -4.36
N GLN A 418 9.87 27.01 -5.57
CA GLN A 418 8.65 27.70 -6.00
C GLN A 418 7.54 26.72 -6.39
N LEU A 419 6.44 26.72 -5.65
CA LEU A 419 5.25 25.95 -5.97
C LEU A 419 4.39 26.72 -6.98
N THR A 420 4.06 26.10 -8.11
CA THR A 420 3.63 26.82 -9.32
C THR A 420 2.22 26.39 -9.77
N ALA A 421 1.30 27.36 -9.91
CA ALA A 421 -0.07 27.19 -10.40
C ALA A 421 -0.10 26.54 -11.79
N ARG A 422 -0.95 25.51 -11.97
CA ARG A 422 -1.01 24.78 -13.24
C ARG A 422 -1.88 25.45 -14.30
N LYS A 423 -2.74 26.42 -13.94
CA LYS A 423 -3.56 27.16 -14.91
C LYS A 423 -2.86 28.36 -15.55
N ASP A 424 -1.97 29.06 -14.85
CA ASP A 424 -1.34 30.29 -15.36
C ASP A 424 0.16 30.47 -15.05
N GLY A 425 0.81 29.44 -14.46
CA GLY A 425 2.27 29.42 -14.28
C GLY A 425 2.80 30.37 -13.20
N LYS A 426 1.94 30.97 -12.37
CA LYS A 426 2.38 31.83 -11.26
C LYS A 426 2.86 31.01 -10.06
N VAL A 427 3.85 31.55 -9.36
CA VAL A 427 4.23 31.08 -8.03
C VAL A 427 3.08 31.35 -7.06
N LEU A 428 2.60 30.31 -6.37
CA LEU A 428 1.58 30.41 -5.32
C LEU A 428 2.21 30.45 -3.92
N LYS A 429 3.30 29.71 -3.73
CA LYS A 429 4.07 29.63 -2.47
C LYS A 429 5.55 29.51 -2.80
N THR A 430 6.39 30.15 -1.99
CA THR A 430 7.85 29.92 -2.00
C THR A 430 8.21 29.26 -0.68
N LEU A 431 9.01 28.19 -0.75
CA LEU A 431 9.54 27.43 0.37
C LEU A 431 11.07 27.54 0.40
N LYS A 432 11.73 27.06 1.46
CA LYS A 432 13.09 26.53 1.30
C LYS A 432 13.02 25.15 0.66
N ALA A 433 13.94 24.89 -0.28
CA ALA A 433 14.11 23.56 -0.85
C ALA A 433 14.43 22.53 0.26
N ARG A 434 15.23 22.97 1.25
CA ARG A 434 15.58 22.17 2.43
C ARG A 434 14.37 21.77 3.28
N ASP A 435 13.47 22.68 3.61
CA ASP A 435 12.29 22.36 4.44
C ASP A 435 11.41 21.28 3.78
N LEU A 436 11.24 21.37 2.45
CA LEU A 436 10.52 20.34 1.68
C LEU A 436 11.30 19.00 1.65
N TRP A 437 12.63 19.02 1.68
CA TRP A 437 13.47 17.83 1.76
C TRP A 437 13.45 17.15 3.13
N GLU A 438 13.47 17.95 4.22
CA GLU A 438 13.24 17.44 5.59
C GLU A 438 11.88 16.73 5.67
N LYS A 439 10.84 17.34 5.07
CA LYS A 439 9.49 16.79 5.00
C LYS A 439 9.43 15.45 4.23
N ILE A 440 10.07 15.37 3.06
CA ILE A 440 10.22 14.13 2.27
C ILE A 440 10.92 13.03 3.09
N GLY A 441 12.05 13.37 3.72
CA GLY A 441 12.84 12.43 4.52
C GLY A 441 12.07 11.89 5.73
N TYR A 442 11.36 12.76 6.45
CA TYR A 442 10.52 12.36 7.58
C TYR A 442 9.38 11.46 7.16
N ALA A 443 8.65 11.80 6.08
CA ALA A 443 7.53 10.99 5.61
C ALA A 443 7.93 9.56 5.21
N ALA A 444 9.03 9.44 4.46
CA ALA A 444 9.59 8.13 4.09
C ALA A 444 10.07 7.33 5.32
N TRP A 445 10.71 7.98 6.30
CA TRP A 445 11.12 7.35 7.56
C TRP A 445 9.92 6.88 8.42
N ALA A 446 8.82 7.65 8.40
CA ALA A 446 7.62 7.45 9.20
C ALA A 446 6.56 6.54 8.54
N SER A 447 6.62 6.34 7.22
CA SER A 447 5.56 5.63 6.47
C SER A 447 6.01 4.86 5.23
N ALA A 448 7.31 4.73 4.95
CA ALA A 448 7.91 4.13 3.73
C ALA A 448 7.42 4.73 2.38
N ASP A 449 6.71 5.84 2.43
CA ASP A 449 6.21 6.62 1.30
C ASP A 449 6.48 8.12 1.62
N PRO A 450 6.76 8.99 0.64
CA PRO A 450 6.86 8.71 -0.79
C PRO A 450 8.23 8.14 -1.20
N GLY A 451 8.25 7.28 -2.22
CA GLY A 451 9.47 7.00 -2.98
C GLY A 451 9.93 8.22 -3.80
N LEU A 452 11.12 8.15 -4.40
CA LEU A 452 11.65 9.22 -5.25
C LEU A 452 11.91 8.76 -6.68
N HIS A 453 11.56 9.62 -7.63
CA HIS A 453 11.87 9.49 -9.07
C HIS A 453 12.81 10.62 -9.48
N PHE A 454 14.03 10.27 -9.92
CA PHE A 454 15.05 11.24 -10.30
C PHE A 454 14.86 11.65 -11.77
N ASN A 455 13.87 12.51 -12.00
CA ASN A 455 13.32 12.88 -13.30
C ASN A 455 14.38 13.32 -14.32
N THR A 456 15.43 14.04 -13.89
CA THR A 456 16.55 14.41 -14.75
C THR A 456 17.32 13.18 -15.22
N THR A 457 17.79 12.32 -14.29
CA THR A 457 18.48 11.06 -14.63
C THR A 457 17.62 10.13 -15.49
N MET A 458 16.31 10.05 -15.24
CA MET A 458 15.37 9.28 -16.06
C MET A 458 15.37 9.76 -17.53
N ASN A 459 15.30 11.08 -17.74
CA ASN A 459 15.23 11.68 -19.07
C ASN A 459 16.60 11.77 -19.78
N ASP A 460 17.69 11.92 -19.03
CA ASP A 460 19.06 11.85 -19.55
C ASP A 460 19.33 10.50 -20.22
N TRP A 461 18.83 9.40 -19.66
CA TRP A 461 18.91 8.05 -20.24
C TRP A 461 17.73 7.71 -21.18
N HIS A 462 16.84 8.66 -21.51
CA HIS A 462 15.70 8.37 -22.37
C HIS A 462 16.11 8.24 -23.85
N THR A 463 15.75 7.10 -24.42
CA THR A 463 15.95 6.72 -25.82
C THR A 463 15.08 7.53 -26.80
N CYS A 464 13.86 7.90 -26.39
CA CYS A 464 12.88 8.59 -27.23
C CYS A 464 12.61 10.05 -26.84
N ALA A 465 13.65 10.79 -26.41
CA ALA A 465 13.52 12.18 -25.97
C ALA A 465 13.03 13.18 -27.05
N SER A 466 12.92 12.79 -28.32
CA SER A 466 12.27 13.61 -29.37
C SER A 466 10.75 13.40 -29.43
N ALA A 467 10.25 12.33 -28.80
CA ALA A 467 8.83 12.00 -28.73
C ALA A 467 8.12 12.66 -27.54
N GLY A 468 8.83 12.78 -26.41
CA GLY A 468 8.35 13.43 -25.19
C GLY A 468 9.35 13.31 -24.05
N ALA A 469 8.92 13.70 -22.85
CA ALA A 469 9.66 13.47 -21.61
C ALA A 469 8.99 12.34 -20.82
N ILE A 470 9.80 11.52 -20.15
CA ILE A 470 9.32 10.56 -19.14
C ILE A 470 8.80 11.39 -17.95
N ARG A 471 7.50 11.20 -17.65
CA ARG A 471 6.79 11.88 -16.57
C ARG A 471 6.42 10.95 -15.42
N ALA A 472 6.26 9.66 -15.69
CA ALA A 472 5.70 8.70 -14.77
C ALA A 472 6.38 7.31 -14.86
N SER A 473 5.96 6.41 -13.97
CA SER A 473 6.35 5.00 -13.95
C SER A 473 5.13 4.09 -13.73
N ASN A 474 5.33 2.79 -13.85
CA ASN A 474 4.42 1.77 -13.34
C ASN A 474 4.43 1.67 -11.78
N PRO A 475 3.61 0.80 -11.16
CA PRO A 475 3.52 0.62 -9.71
C PRO A 475 4.82 0.43 -8.93
N CYS A 476 5.82 -0.26 -9.50
CA CYS A 476 7.03 -0.66 -8.77
C CYS A 476 8.30 0.07 -9.26
N SER A 477 8.13 1.12 -10.08
CA SER A 477 9.18 2.02 -10.58
C SER A 477 10.25 1.42 -11.50
N GLU A 478 10.07 0.20 -12.02
CA GLU A 478 11.00 -0.42 -12.97
C GLU A 478 10.75 -0.05 -14.45
N TYR A 479 9.50 0.26 -14.81
CA TYR A 479 9.15 0.73 -16.16
C TYR A 479 8.96 2.25 -16.16
N MET A 480 9.79 2.94 -16.94
CA MET A 480 9.86 4.40 -17.03
C MET A 480 9.99 4.79 -18.50
N PHE A 481 8.89 5.26 -19.07
CA PHE A 481 8.79 5.64 -20.48
C PHE A 481 7.77 6.77 -20.67
N LEU A 482 7.37 7.04 -21.91
CA LEU A 482 6.33 8.02 -22.25
C LEU A 482 4.98 7.68 -21.60
N ASP A 483 4.12 8.69 -21.42
CA ASP A 483 2.76 8.45 -20.93
C ASP A 483 1.90 7.68 -21.96
N ASP A 484 0.88 6.96 -21.48
CA ASP A 484 0.00 6.11 -22.27
C ASP A 484 0.75 5.00 -23.05
N THR A 485 1.70 4.32 -22.40
CA THR A 485 2.40 3.14 -22.93
C THR A 485 2.38 1.95 -21.95
N ALA A 486 2.64 0.74 -22.45
CA ALA A 486 2.62 -0.49 -21.68
C ALA A 486 3.90 -1.32 -21.83
N CYS A 487 4.23 -2.09 -20.80
CA CYS A 487 5.37 -3.00 -20.76
C CYS A 487 5.01 -4.39 -20.24
N ASN A 488 5.55 -5.38 -20.94
CA ASN A 488 5.52 -6.80 -20.63
C ASN A 488 6.93 -7.24 -20.19
N LEU A 489 6.97 -8.09 -19.18
CA LEU A 489 8.18 -8.42 -18.45
C LEU A 489 8.44 -9.93 -18.46
N ALA A 490 9.73 -10.28 -18.42
CA ALA A 490 10.20 -11.62 -18.06
C ALA A 490 11.41 -11.49 -17.15
N SER A 491 11.64 -12.48 -16.30
CA SER A 491 12.79 -12.50 -15.39
C SER A 491 13.51 -13.84 -15.46
N ILE A 492 14.78 -13.80 -15.84
CA ILE A 492 15.68 -14.96 -15.90
C ILE A 492 16.18 -15.29 -14.48
N ASN A 493 16.00 -16.52 -14.02
CA ASN A 493 16.60 -17.00 -12.78
C ASN A 493 18.10 -17.20 -13.02
N LEU A 494 18.98 -16.50 -12.29
CA LEU A 494 20.42 -16.58 -12.56
C LEU A 494 21.07 -17.87 -12.08
N LEU A 495 20.49 -18.54 -11.06
CA LEU A 495 21.12 -19.70 -10.42
C LEU A 495 21.29 -20.93 -11.35
N PRO A 496 20.32 -21.29 -12.23
CA PRO A 496 20.49 -22.35 -13.25
C PRO A 496 21.60 -22.16 -14.30
N TYR A 497 22.34 -21.04 -14.26
CA TYR A 497 23.51 -20.78 -15.11
C TYR A 497 24.84 -20.91 -14.35
N ARG A 498 24.82 -21.10 -13.02
CA ARG A 498 26.00 -21.44 -12.22
C ARG A 498 26.38 -22.90 -12.46
N LYS A 499 27.65 -23.15 -12.76
CA LYS A 499 28.23 -24.49 -12.89
C LYS A 499 28.66 -25.04 -11.53
N GLU A 500 29.05 -26.32 -11.50
CA GLU A 500 29.58 -26.98 -10.30
C GLU A 500 30.88 -26.32 -9.80
N ASP A 501 31.69 -25.75 -10.71
CA ASP A 501 32.92 -25.00 -10.40
C ASP A 501 32.67 -23.54 -9.95
N GLY A 502 31.40 -23.12 -9.84
CA GLY A 502 31.00 -21.77 -9.47
C GLY A 502 31.04 -20.74 -10.62
N THR A 503 31.54 -21.09 -11.80
CA THR A 503 31.54 -20.19 -12.97
C THR A 503 30.16 -20.10 -13.62
N ILE A 504 29.91 -19.03 -14.38
CA ILE A 504 28.65 -18.81 -15.10
C ILE A 504 28.75 -19.37 -16.53
N ASP A 505 27.73 -20.10 -16.98
CA ASP A 505 27.52 -20.42 -18.39
C ASP A 505 26.96 -19.22 -19.16
N ILE A 506 27.87 -18.38 -19.64
CA ILE A 506 27.54 -17.16 -20.38
C ILE A 506 26.75 -17.49 -21.66
N ALA A 507 27.15 -18.52 -22.41
CA ALA A 507 26.51 -18.87 -23.68
C ALA A 507 25.05 -19.33 -23.51
N ALA A 508 24.77 -20.13 -22.47
CA ALA A 508 23.40 -20.50 -22.11
C ALA A 508 22.57 -19.29 -21.65
N TYR A 509 23.18 -18.35 -20.92
CA TYR A 509 22.51 -17.12 -20.48
C TYR A 509 22.16 -16.20 -21.67
N GLU A 510 23.13 -15.94 -22.57
CA GLU A 510 22.94 -15.14 -23.79
C GLU A 510 21.84 -15.71 -24.71
N HIS A 511 21.78 -17.05 -24.85
CA HIS A 511 20.73 -17.73 -25.60
C HIS A 511 19.33 -17.49 -24.99
N THR A 512 19.19 -17.64 -23.67
CA THR A 512 17.93 -17.32 -22.99
C THR A 512 17.54 -15.85 -23.16
N VAL A 513 18.49 -14.92 -23.01
CA VAL A 513 18.27 -13.47 -23.22
C VAL A 513 17.76 -13.20 -24.63
N ARG A 514 18.38 -13.80 -25.65
CA ARG A 514 17.98 -13.69 -27.05
C ARG A 514 16.56 -14.20 -27.28
N LEU A 515 16.24 -15.43 -26.86
CA LEU A 515 14.91 -16.00 -27.10
C LEU A 515 13.80 -15.25 -26.35
N TRP A 516 14.07 -14.78 -25.13
CA TRP A 516 13.08 -14.02 -24.36
C TRP A 516 12.89 -12.57 -24.83
N THR A 517 13.90 -11.97 -25.45
CA THR A 517 13.71 -10.71 -26.18
C THR A 517 12.68 -10.89 -27.31
N ILE A 518 12.76 -12.00 -28.06
CA ILE A 518 11.81 -12.34 -29.13
C ILE A 518 10.40 -12.63 -28.56
N VAL A 519 10.29 -13.38 -27.45
CA VAL A 519 9.00 -13.63 -26.77
C VAL A 519 8.31 -12.33 -26.36
N LEU A 520 9.06 -11.38 -25.79
CA LEU A 520 8.50 -10.11 -25.34
C LEU A 520 8.07 -9.24 -26.55
N GLU A 521 8.85 -9.19 -27.63
CA GLU A 521 8.48 -8.49 -28.87
C GLU A 521 7.21 -9.06 -29.53
N ILE A 522 7.10 -10.39 -29.66
CA ILE A 522 5.87 -11.04 -30.15
C ILE A 522 4.68 -10.72 -29.22
N SER A 523 4.93 -10.64 -27.91
CA SER A 523 3.90 -10.34 -26.92
C SER A 523 3.38 -8.90 -26.98
N VAL A 524 4.15 -7.94 -27.52
CA VAL A 524 3.63 -6.62 -27.90
C VAL A 524 2.65 -6.76 -29.08
N MET A 525 3.05 -7.51 -30.10
CA MET A 525 2.30 -7.66 -31.36
C MET A 525 0.93 -8.33 -31.19
N MET A 526 0.81 -9.31 -30.28
CA MET A 526 -0.45 -10.06 -30.07
C MET A 526 -1.45 -9.36 -29.13
N ALA A 527 -1.07 -8.28 -28.46
CA ALA A 527 -1.79 -7.77 -27.28
C ALA A 527 -2.97 -6.84 -27.58
N GLN A 528 -3.89 -6.76 -26.61
CA GLN A 528 -4.89 -5.69 -26.50
C GLN A 528 -4.71 -4.85 -25.21
N PHE A 529 -5.21 -3.62 -25.25
CA PHE A 529 -4.94 -2.53 -24.31
C PHE A 529 -6.26 -1.75 -23.99
N PRO A 530 -6.36 -1.04 -22.85
CA PRO A 530 -7.65 -0.52 -22.35
C PRO A 530 -8.11 0.79 -23.02
N SER A 531 -7.27 1.45 -23.83
CA SER A 531 -7.57 2.67 -24.58
C SER A 531 -6.91 2.64 -25.97
N LYS A 532 -7.29 3.59 -26.84
CA LYS A 532 -6.77 3.75 -28.20
C LYS A 532 -5.30 4.16 -28.20
N GLU A 533 -4.97 5.06 -27.29
CA GLU A 533 -3.67 5.73 -27.13
C GLU A 533 -2.64 4.68 -26.70
N ILE A 534 -2.97 3.90 -25.66
CA ILE A 534 -2.09 2.84 -25.16
C ILE A 534 -1.88 1.74 -26.21
N ALA A 535 -2.93 1.36 -26.95
CA ALA A 535 -2.80 0.41 -28.06
C ALA A 535 -1.88 0.94 -29.17
N LYS A 536 -2.01 2.22 -29.52
CA LYS A 536 -1.19 2.88 -30.53
C LYS A 536 0.27 3.02 -30.09
N LEU A 537 0.54 3.72 -28.99
CA LEU A 537 1.90 4.06 -28.58
C LEU A 537 2.71 2.81 -28.16
N SER A 538 2.08 1.81 -27.54
CA SER A 538 2.76 0.54 -27.23
C SER A 538 3.20 -0.21 -28.51
N TYR A 539 2.43 -0.09 -29.61
CA TYR A 539 2.81 -0.64 -30.91
C TYR A 539 3.87 0.21 -31.64
N GLU A 540 3.86 1.55 -31.46
CA GLU A 540 4.80 2.48 -32.08
C GLU A 540 6.20 2.50 -31.43
N TYR A 541 6.32 2.20 -30.12
CA TYR A 541 7.61 2.17 -29.41
C TYR A 541 8.07 0.77 -28.96
N ARG A 542 7.15 -0.19 -28.85
CA ARG A 542 7.44 -1.63 -28.65
C ARG A 542 8.32 -1.89 -27.42
N THR A 543 7.96 -1.32 -26.27
CA THR A 543 8.80 -1.31 -25.06
C THR A 543 8.72 -2.61 -24.25
N LEU A 544 9.86 -3.31 -24.16
CA LEU A 544 10.02 -4.57 -23.45
C LEU A 544 10.69 -4.35 -22.08
N GLY A 545 10.52 -5.31 -21.17
CA GLY A 545 11.17 -5.32 -19.86
C GLY A 545 11.73 -6.68 -19.49
N LEU A 546 12.76 -7.13 -20.20
CA LEU A 546 13.55 -8.28 -19.79
C LEU A 546 14.44 -7.93 -18.58
N GLY A 547 14.44 -8.80 -17.58
CA GLY A 547 15.26 -8.67 -16.37
C GLY A 547 15.73 -10.03 -15.86
N TYR A 548 16.24 -10.05 -14.63
CA TYR A 548 16.64 -11.27 -13.93
C TYR A 548 16.09 -11.33 -12.50
N ALA A 549 16.30 -12.49 -11.86
CA ALA A 549 16.02 -12.77 -10.47
C ALA A 549 17.18 -13.57 -9.84
N ASN A 550 17.19 -13.66 -8.51
CA ASN A 550 18.08 -14.54 -7.73
C ASN A 550 19.58 -14.18 -7.75
N ILE A 551 19.94 -12.90 -7.95
CA ILE A 551 21.36 -12.48 -7.86
C ILE A 551 21.93 -12.69 -6.45
N GLY A 552 21.16 -12.41 -5.39
CA GLY A 552 21.57 -12.66 -4.01
C GLY A 552 21.78 -14.15 -3.72
N GLY A 553 20.88 -15.00 -4.19
CA GLY A 553 21.01 -16.46 -4.12
C GLY A 553 22.21 -16.98 -4.91
N LEU A 554 22.47 -16.44 -6.12
CA LEU A 554 23.66 -16.77 -6.91
C LEU A 554 24.97 -16.41 -6.18
N LEU A 555 25.08 -15.19 -5.65
CA LEU A 555 26.29 -14.73 -4.95
C LEU A 555 26.51 -15.56 -3.67
N MET A 556 25.48 -15.73 -2.83
CA MET A 556 25.53 -16.56 -1.62
C MET A 556 25.97 -17.99 -1.94
N THR A 557 25.31 -18.66 -2.90
CA THR A 557 25.65 -20.02 -3.36
C THR A 557 27.07 -20.12 -3.91
N SER A 558 27.65 -19.01 -4.38
CA SER A 558 29.03 -18.97 -4.90
C SER A 558 30.07 -18.59 -3.85
N GLY A 559 29.69 -18.45 -2.58
CA GLY A 559 30.58 -18.05 -1.49
C GLY A 559 30.97 -16.56 -1.52
N ILE A 560 30.21 -15.72 -2.23
CA ILE A 560 30.52 -14.31 -2.47
C ILE A 560 29.56 -13.43 -1.65
N PRO A 561 30.05 -12.54 -0.76
CA PRO A 561 29.21 -11.58 -0.06
C PRO A 561 28.45 -10.65 -1.01
N TYR A 562 27.18 -10.37 -0.74
CA TYR A 562 26.39 -9.41 -1.51
C TYR A 562 27.01 -8.00 -1.46
N ASP A 563 27.50 -7.58 -0.29
CA ASP A 563 28.30 -6.36 -0.14
C ASP A 563 29.80 -6.63 -0.43
N SER A 564 30.11 -6.92 -1.69
CA SER A 564 31.49 -7.05 -2.17
C SER A 564 31.67 -6.45 -3.57
N ASP A 565 32.90 -6.03 -3.90
CA ASP A 565 33.22 -5.47 -5.21
C ASP A 565 33.11 -6.51 -6.32
N GLU A 566 33.50 -7.76 -6.04
CA GLU A 566 33.25 -8.90 -6.93
C GLU A 566 31.75 -9.14 -7.16
N GLY A 567 30.93 -9.14 -6.10
CA GLY A 567 29.47 -9.31 -6.21
C GLY A 567 28.82 -8.20 -7.04
N ARG A 568 29.25 -6.95 -6.83
CA ARG A 568 28.87 -5.78 -7.65
C ARG A 568 29.30 -5.93 -9.11
N ALA A 569 30.54 -6.36 -9.36
CA ALA A 569 31.07 -6.53 -10.71
C ALA A 569 30.38 -7.67 -11.47
N ILE A 570 30.05 -8.79 -10.82
CA ILE A 570 29.24 -9.88 -11.38
C ILE A 570 27.84 -9.36 -11.74
N CYS A 571 27.19 -8.64 -10.83
CA CYS A 571 25.88 -8.04 -11.07
C CYS A 571 25.91 -7.07 -12.27
N ALA A 572 26.90 -6.18 -12.31
CA ALA A 572 27.12 -5.25 -13.42
C ALA A 572 27.34 -5.98 -14.75
N ALA A 573 28.23 -6.98 -14.80
CA ALA A 573 28.55 -7.70 -16.03
C ALA A 573 27.38 -8.53 -16.57
N LEU A 574 26.65 -9.25 -15.71
CA LEU A 574 25.43 -9.98 -16.12
C LEU A 574 24.36 -9.02 -16.64
N THR A 575 24.16 -7.87 -16.00
CA THR A 575 23.22 -6.84 -16.46
C THR A 575 23.65 -6.25 -17.81
N ALA A 576 24.96 -6.02 -17.99
CA ALA A 576 25.52 -5.52 -19.25
C ALA A 576 25.35 -6.51 -20.41
N ILE A 577 25.63 -7.80 -20.19
CA ILE A 577 25.40 -8.88 -21.17
C ILE A 577 23.92 -8.94 -21.52
N MET A 578 23.03 -8.98 -20.52
CA MET A 578 21.58 -9.05 -20.73
C MET A 578 21.06 -7.94 -21.65
N THR A 579 21.37 -6.69 -21.35
CA THR A 579 20.83 -5.56 -22.13
C THR A 579 21.53 -5.37 -23.47
N GLY A 580 22.84 -5.65 -23.56
CA GLY A 580 23.56 -5.65 -24.83
C GLY A 580 23.06 -6.73 -25.79
N VAL A 581 22.87 -7.97 -25.32
CA VAL A 581 22.32 -9.05 -26.14
C VAL A 581 20.86 -8.79 -26.50
N ALA A 582 20.05 -8.23 -25.60
CA ALA A 582 18.68 -7.81 -25.91
C ALA A 582 18.63 -6.74 -27.02
N TYR A 583 19.45 -5.68 -26.94
CA TYR A 583 19.49 -4.67 -28.01
C TYR A 583 20.11 -5.16 -29.31
N SER A 584 21.13 -6.00 -29.28
CA SER A 584 21.66 -6.62 -30.51
C SER A 584 20.64 -7.56 -31.17
N THR A 585 19.81 -8.27 -30.38
CA THR A 585 18.69 -9.06 -30.88
C THR A 585 17.56 -8.17 -31.41
N SER A 586 17.33 -7.02 -30.78
CA SER A 586 16.37 -6.00 -31.25
C SER A 586 16.80 -5.37 -32.59
N ALA A 587 18.10 -5.16 -32.80
CA ALA A 587 18.64 -4.69 -34.08
C ALA A 587 18.62 -5.79 -35.17
N GLU A 588 18.88 -7.05 -34.81
CA GLU A 588 18.71 -8.19 -35.74
C GLU A 588 17.24 -8.41 -36.12
N MET A 589 16.28 -8.14 -35.22
CA MET A 589 14.86 -8.10 -35.59
C MET A 589 14.52 -6.89 -36.47
N ALA A 590 15.22 -5.77 -36.34
CA ALA A 590 15.00 -4.58 -37.16
C ALA A 590 15.46 -4.75 -38.61
N SER A 591 16.48 -5.58 -38.89
CA SER A 591 16.95 -5.83 -40.26
C SER A 591 15.98 -6.66 -41.11
N GLU A 592 15.22 -7.57 -40.49
CA GLU A 592 14.23 -8.41 -41.16
C GLU A 592 12.80 -7.82 -41.09
N LEU A 593 12.44 -7.09 -40.02
CA LEU A 593 11.06 -6.60 -39.76
C LEU A 593 10.91 -5.08 -39.70
N GLY A 594 12.00 -4.32 -39.81
CA GLY A 594 12.05 -2.86 -39.61
C GLY A 594 12.17 -2.45 -38.13
N ALA A 595 12.77 -1.28 -37.88
CA ALA A 595 12.84 -0.66 -36.55
C ALA A 595 11.44 -0.31 -35.97
N PHE A 596 11.36 0.15 -34.72
CA PHE A 596 10.08 0.64 -34.18
C PHE A 596 9.55 1.85 -34.98
N PRO A 597 8.23 1.99 -35.22
CA PRO A 597 7.67 2.99 -36.13
C PRO A 597 8.12 4.46 -35.97
N ASP A 598 8.46 4.92 -34.76
CA ASP A 598 8.97 6.29 -34.52
C ASP A 598 10.52 6.34 -34.36
N TYR A 599 11.26 5.36 -34.91
CA TYR A 599 12.71 5.29 -34.75
C TYR A 599 13.44 6.51 -35.34
N ASP A 600 13.13 6.92 -36.57
CA ASP A 600 13.87 7.98 -37.29
C ASP A 600 13.92 9.31 -36.52
N ARG A 601 12.81 9.67 -35.85
CA ARG A 601 12.70 10.87 -35.01
C ARG A 601 13.58 10.81 -33.76
N ASN A 602 13.91 9.61 -33.29
CA ASN A 602 14.60 9.33 -32.04
C ASN A 602 16.01 8.73 -32.21
N ALA A 603 16.41 8.31 -33.41
CA ALA A 603 17.64 7.56 -33.68
C ALA A 603 18.90 8.19 -33.06
N GLN A 604 19.03 9.52 -33.12
CA GLN A 604 20.15 10.25 -32.50
C GLN A 604 20.16 10.19 -30.97
N ASN A 605 18.99 10.14 -30.32
CA ASN A 605 18.87 9.96 -28.87
C ASN A 605 19.04 8.48 -28.46
N MET A 606 18.53 7.55 -29.27
CA MET A 606 18.72 6.11 -29.11
C MET A 606 20.22 5.75 -29.13
N LEU A 607 20.92 6.09 -30.21
CA LEU A 607 22.34 5.79 -30.38
C LEU A 607 23.23 6.49 -29.33
N ARG A 608 22.88 7.71 -28.91
CA ARG A 608 23.52 8.38 -27.76
C ARG A 608 23.44 7.53 -26.48
N VAL A 609 22.25 7.02 -26.16
CA VAL A 609 22.02 6.18 -24.97
C VAL A 609 22.77 4.85 -25.10
N MET A 610 22.78 4.21 -26.28
CA MET A 610 23.56 2.98 -26.50
C MET A 610 25.06 3.22 -26.34
N ARG A 611 25.61 4.33 -26.87
CA ARG A 611 27.03 4.69 -26.66
C ARG A 611 27.35 4.95 -25.18
N ASN A 612 26.42 5.50 -24.41
CA ASN A 612 26.58 5.65 -22.95
C ASN A 612 26.57 4.29 -22.22
N HIS A 613 25.68 3.37 -22.58
CA HIS A 613 25.72 2.00 -22.05
C HIS A 613 27.06 1.30 -22.38
N ARG A 614 27.54 1.43 -23.62
CA ARG A 614 28.85 0.87 -24.05
C ARG A 614 30.02 1.43 -23.25
N ARG A 615 30.09 2.75 -23.02
CA ARG A 615 31.13 3.39 -22.18
C ARG A 615 31.18 2.77 -20.77
N ALA A 616 30.00 2.61 -20.15
CA ALA A 616 29.90 1.95 -18.85
C ALA A 616 30.40 0.49 -18.89
N ALA A 617 30.14 -0.27 -19.97
CA ALA A 617 30.59 -1.65 -20.12
C ALA A 617 32.10 -1.77 -20.40
N TYR A 618 32.71 -0.74 -20.99
CA TYR A 618 34.15 -0.67 -21.16
C TYR A 618 34.90 -0.37 -19.85
N GLY A 619 34.28 0.39 -18.95
CA GLY A 619 34.85 0.83 -17.67
C GLY A 619 35.07 2.35 -17.57
N ASP A 620 34.57 3.12 -18.53
CA ASP A 620 34.82 4.56 -18.63
C ASP A 620 34.13 5.33 -17.50
N LYS A 621 34.87 6.21 -16.81
CA LYS A 621 34.31 7.07 -15.74
C LYS A 621 33.76 8.40 -16.22
N ASP A 622 34.13 8.79 -17.44
CA ASP A 622 33.91 10.11 -18.05
C ASP A 622 33.62 9.98 -19.55
N GLY A 623 33.25 11.09 -20.20
CA GLY A 623 33.00 11.13 -21.65
C GLY A 623 31.58 10.71 -22.07
N TYR A 624 30.67 10.53 -21.12
CA TYR A 624 29.25 10.29 -21.37
C TYR A 624 28.57 11.45 -22.10
N GLU A 625 27.67 11.13 -23.04
CA GLU A 625 26.95 12.12 -23.86
C GLU A 625 25.66 12.58 -23.18
N LYS A 626 25.64 13.83 -22.71
CA LYS A 626 24.47 14.50 -22.12
C LYS A 626 23.86 13.73 -20.93
N LEU A 627 24.64 13.54 -19.87
CA LEU A 627 24.16 13.15 -18.54
C LEU A 627 24.45 14.28 -17.55
N ALA A 628 23.56 14.54 -16.59
CA ALA A 628 23.78 15.48 -15.49
C ALA A 628 24.64 14.89 -14.36
N VAL A 629 24.63 13.55 -14.23
CA VAL A 629 25.42 12.75 -13.27
C VAL A 629 25.99 11.53 -14.01
N ASN A 630 27.30 11.27 -13.88
CA ASN A 630 27.91 10.06 -14.44
C ASN A 630 27.53 8.83 -13.58
N PRO A 631 27.30 7.65 -14.19
CA PRO A 631 26.98 6.42 -13.46
C PRO A 631 28.23 5.72 -12.90
N VAL A 632 28.03 4.60 -12.20
CA VAL A 632 29.09 3.67 -11.77
C VAL A 632 29.39 2.66 -12.91
N PRO A 633 30.54 2.72 -13.59
CA PRO A 633 30.85 1.80 -14.70
C PRO A 633 31.28 0.40 -14.22
N LEU A 634 31.34 -0.56 -15.15
CA LEU A 634 31.80 -1.93 -14.88
C LEU A 634 33.29 -1.96 -14.48
N VAL A 635 33.58 -2.39 -13.26
CA VAL A 635 34.94 -2.56 -12.75
C VAL A 635 35.45 -3.98 -13.08
N ALA A 636 36.00 -4.14 -14.28
CA ALA A 636 36.39 -5.45 -14.81
C ALA A 636 37.53 -6.14 -14.01
N SER A 637 38.33 -5.41 -13.23
CA SER A 637 39.40 -6.00 -12.38
C SER A 637 38.88 -6.91 -11.27
N ASP A 638 37.63 -6.74 -10.88
CA ASP A 638 37.08 -7.31 -9.65
C ASP A 638 36.36 -8.66 -9.93
N LEU A 639 36.28 -9.05 -11.21
CA LEU A 639 35.75 -10.32 -11.70
C LEU A 639 36.83 -11.42 -11.69
N LYS A 640 36.59 -12.54 -10.99
CA LYS A 640 37.41 -13.75 -11.18
C LYS A 640 37.23 -14.34 -12.59
N GLN A 641 36.00 -14.39 -13.11
CA GLN A 641 35.69 -14.84 -14.47
C GLN A 641 35.76 -13.67 -15.46
N GLN A 642 36.96 -13.32 -15.92
CA GLN A 642 37.22 -12.19 -16.84
C GLN A 642 36.37 -12.24 -18.14
N ALA A 643 36.02 -13.43 -18.63
CA ALA A 643 35.14 -13.61 -19.79
C ALA A 643 33.78 -12.88 -19.66
N LEU A 644 33.29 -12.62 -18.44
CA LEU A 644 32.08 -11.82 -18.22
C LEU A 644 32.25 -10.37 -18.71
N ALA A 645 33.43 -9.75 -18.52
CA ALA A 645 33.71 -8.41 -19.04
C ALA A 645 33.94 -8.41 -20.56
N GLU A 646 34.52 -9.49 -21.10
CA GLU A 646 34.73 -9.65 -22.55
C GLU A 646 33.40 -9.77 -23.29
N HIS A 647 32.50 -10.65 -22.83
CA HIS A 647 31.15 -10.79 -23.36
C HIS A 647 30.30 -9.52 -23.15
N ALA A 648 30.39 -8.86 -21.98
CA ALA A 648 29.70 -7.59 -21.74
C ALA A 648 30.07 -6.51 -22.79
N ARG A 649 31.36 -6.37 -23.12
CA ARG A 649 31.83 -5.43 -24.15
C ARG A 649 31.34 -5.85 -25.54
N ALA A 650 31.56 -7.10 -25.92
CA ALA A 650 31.17 -7.62 -27.23
C ALA A 650 29.65 -7.51 -27.50
N ALA A 651 28.82 -7.72 -26.47
CA ALA A 651 27.37 -7.53 -26.56
C ALA A 651 26.99 -6.07 -26.87
N TRP A 652 27.68 -5.10 -26.27
CA TRP A 652 27.46 -3.67 -26.53
C TRP A 652 28.08 -3.16 -27.83
N ASP A 653 29.21 -3.71 -28.26
CA ASP A 653 29.78 -3.48 -29.59
C ASP A 653 28.79 -3.90 -30.67
N ARG A 654 28.34 -5.17 -30.63
CA ARG A 654 27.35 -5.73 -31.57
C ARG A 654 26.02 -4.99 -31.54
N ALA A 655 25.57 -4.54 -30.37
CA ALA A 655 24.33 -3.76 -30.24
C ALA A 655 24.40 -2.40 -30.94
N ILE A 656 25.57 -1.75 -30.98
CA ILE A 656 25.76 -0.49 -31.71
C ILE A 656 26.02 -0.74 -33.19
N GLU A 657 26.86 -1.71 -33.56
CA GLU A 657 27.15 -2.07 -34.95
C GLU A 657 25.87 -2.35 -35.74
N LEU A 658 25.03 -3.28 -35.27
CA LEU A 658 23.76 -3.61 -35.91
C LEU A 658 22.73 -2.46 -35.80
N GLY A 659 22.79 -1.66 -34.73
CA GLY A 659 21.86 -0.56 -34.48
C GLY A 659 22.14 0.69 -35.31
N GLU A 660 23.39 0.93 -35.70
CA GLU A 660 23.76 1.98 -36.65
C GLU A 660 23.46 1.57 -38.10
N GLU A 661 23.47 0.27 -38.43
CA GLU A 661 23.08 -0.23 -39.76
C GLU A 661 21.55 -0.38 -39.95
N HIS A 662 20.83 -0.86 -38.93
CA HIS A 662 19.42 -1.29 -39.08
C HIS A 662 18.43 -0.57 -38.14
N GLY A 663 18.92 0.21 -37.18
CA GLY A 663 18.11 0.69 -36.06
C GLY A 663 17.74 -0.42 -35.08
N TYR A 664 16.68 -0.19 -34.28
CA TYR A 664 16.25 -1.12 -33.24
C TYR A 664 14.76 -1.39 -33.32
N ARG A 665 14.36 -2.63 -33.10
CA ARG A 665 12.94 -3.02 -33.07
C ARG A 665 12.19 -2.50 -31.84
N ASN A 666 12.90 -2.14 -30.76
CA ASN A 666 12.32 -1.82 -29.45
C ASN A 666 12.97 -0.56 -28.86
N ALA A 667 12.16 0.41 -28.42
CA ALA A 667 12.66 1.65 -27.82
C ALA A 667 13.18 1.50 -26.38
N GLN A 668 12.73 0.46 -25.67
CA GLN A 668 13.22 0.00 -24.37
C GLN A 668 13.25 -1.53 -24.41
N ALA A 669 14.29 -2.14 -23.83
CA ALA A 669 14.47 -3.60 -23.84
C ALA A 669 14.41 -4.26 -22.45
N THR A 670 14.85 -3.54 -21.40
CA THR A 670 15.20 -4.15 -20.11
C THR A 670 14.81 -3.31 -18.90
N VAL A 671 14.44 -4.00 -17.82
CA VAL A 671 14.10 -3.46 -16.48
C VAL A 671 14.56 -4.49 -15.43
N ILE A 672 14.63 -4.11 -14.15
CA ILE A 672 14.67 -5.11 -13.07
C ILE A 672 13.39 -4.98 -12.22
N ALA A 673 12.53 -5.97 -12.33
CA ALA A 673 11.25 -6.04 -11.63
C ALA A 673 11.38 -6.70 -10.24
N PRO A 674 10.45 -6.50 -9.30
CA PRO A 674 10.56 -7.08 -7.96
C PRO A 674 10.22 -8.58 -7.89
N THR A 675 9.71 -9.19 -8.97
CA THR A 675 9.47 -10.64 -9.17
C THR A 675 8.65 -11.44 -8.14
N GLY A 676 8.16 -10.86 -7.04
CA GLY A 676 7.68 -11.56 -5.81
C GLY A 676 6.53 -12.59 -5.87
N THR A 677 6.05 -13.01 -7.04
CA THR A 677 5.31 -14.28 -7.22
C THR A 677 5.97 -15.20 -8.24
N ILE A 678 6.63 -14.67 -9.27
CA ILE A 678 7.36 -15.48 -10.25
C ILE A 678 8.69 -16.02 -9.70
N GLY A 679 9.34 -15.33 -8.75
CA GLY A 679 10.46 -15.88 -8.00
C GLY A 679 10.09 -17.17 -7.25
N LEU A 680 8.88 -17.22 -6.67
CA LEU A 680 8.39 -18.41 -5.95
C LEU A 680 8.10 -19.59 -6.89
N VAL A 681 7.60 -19.34 -8.12
CA VAL A 681 7.39 -20.43 -9.11
C VAL A 681 8.69 -20.88 -9.77
N MET A 682 9.74 -20.05 -9.73
CA MET A 682 11.10 -20.38 -10.18
C MET A 682 12.01 -20.93 -9.06
N ASP A 683 11.49 -21.14 -7.84
CA ASP A 683 12.28 -21.55 -6.66
C ASP A 683 13.49 -20.64 -6.37
N CYS A 684 13.37 -19.33 -6.63
CA CYS A 684 14.40 -18.35 -6.29
C CYS A 684 14.40 -18.02 -4.79
N ASP A 685 15.55 -18.16 -4.12
CA ASP A 685 15.76 -17.72 -2.74
C ASP A 685 15.61 -16.20 -2.59
N THR A 686 16.08 -15.43 -3.59
CA THR A 686 16.04 -13.96 -3.62
C THR A 686 15.38 -13.41 -4.89
N THR A 687 14.73 -12.25 -4.76
CA THR A 687 13.79 -11.73 -5.77
C THR A 687 14.37 -10.56 -6.56
N GLY A 688 14.40 -10.64 -7.90
CA GLY A 688 14.96 -9.55 -8.72
C GLY A 688 16.44 -9.30 -8.42
N ILE A 689 16.78 -8.06 -8.05
CA ILE A 689 18.09 -7.63 -7.55
C ILE A 689 18.21 -7.68 -6.01
N GLU A 690 17.13 -8.04 -5.29
CA GLU A 690 17.14 -8.11 -3.84
C GLU A 690 18.16 -9.15 -3.31
N PRO A 691 18.84 -8.88 -2.18
CA PRO A 691 19.45 -9.93 -1.36
C PRO A 691 18.34 -10.77 -0.71
N ASP A 692 18.69 -11.74 0.13
CA ASP A 692 17.67 -12.34 0.99
C ASP A 692 17.25 -11.34 2.09
N PHE A 693 15.98 -11.38 2.48
CA PHE A 693 15.42 -10.60 3.58
C PHE A 693 15.86 -11.14 4.95
N ALA A 694 15.79 -12.47 5.12
CA ALA A 694 16.32 -13.21 6.27
C ALA A 694 16.47 -14.69 5.90
N LEU A 695 17.47 -15.39 6.45
CA LEU A 695 17.76 -16.81 6.13
C LEU A 695 16.58 -17.75 6.46
N VAL A 696 15.82 -17.43 7.51
CA VAL A 696 14.50 -17.97 7.76
C VAL A 696 13.54 -16.80 7.93
N LYS A 697 12.43 -16.82 7.17
CA LYS A 697 11.51 -15.68 7.03
C LYS A 697 10.05 -16.15 7.15
N PHE A 698 9.25 -15.40 7.91
CA PHE A 698 7.86 -15.74 8.20
C PHE A 698 6.93 -14.85 7.40
N LYS A 699 6.08 -15.47 6.58
CA LYS A 699 5.12 -14.78 5.72
C LYS A 699 3.71 -14.94 6.28
N LYS A 700 3.03 -13.82 6.60
CA LYS A 700 1.64 -13.83 7.03
C LYS A 700 0.71 -14.14 5.85
N LEU A 701 -0.32 -14.96 6.08
CA LEU A 701 -1.34 -15.27 5.06
C LEU A 701 -2.57 -14.37 5.23
N ALA A 702 -3.27 -14.06 4.13
CA ALA A 702 -4.56 -13.39 4.17
C ALA A 702 -5.60 -14.36 4.74
N GLY A 703 -6.33 -13.94 5.79
CA GLY A 703 -7.12 -14.84 6.63
C GLY A 703 -6.39 -15.33 7.89
N GLY A 704 -5.12 -14.97 8.09
CA GLY A 704 -4.33 -15.30 9.28
C GLY A 704 -3.42 -16.52 9.12
N GLY A 705 -2.57 -16.74 10.13
CA GLY A 705 -1.51 -17.76 10.10
C GLY A 705 -0.22 -17.32 9.39
N TYR A 706 0.84 -18.12 9.58
CA TYR A 706 2.19 -17.85 9.06
C TYR A 706 2.75 -19.07 8.30
N PHE A 707 3.62 -18.79 7.33
CA PHE A 707 4.37 -19.79 6.57
C PHE A 707 5.89 -19.60 6.79
N LYS A 708 6.60 -20.64 7.25
CA LYS A 708 8.08 -20.65 7.41
C LYS A 708 8.72 -20.88 6.04
N ILE A 709 9.50 -19.92 5.56
CA ILE A 709 10.35 -20.08 4.37
C ILE A 709 11.80 -20.16 4.84
N ILE A 710 12.53 -21.18 4.39
CA ILE A 710 13.94 -21.41 4.71
C ILE A 710 14.76 -21.22 3.42
N ASN A 711 15.87 -20.49 3.51
CA ASN A 711 16.82 -20.30 2.42
C ASN A 711 17.50 -21.64 2.05
N ARG A 712 17.52 -21.97 0.75
CA ARG A 712 18.06 -23.21 0.18
C ARG A 712 19.51 -23.06 -0.31
N ALA A 713 20.00 -21.83 -0.45
CA ALA A 713 21.37 -21.52 -0.84
C ALA A 713 22.39 -21.78 0.29
N VAL A 714 21.99 -21.69 1.58
CA VAL A 714 22.91 -21.84 2.73
C VAL A 714 23.75 -23.13 2.69
N PRO A 715 23.19 -24.34 2.53
CA PRO A 715 24.01 -25.56 2.51
C PRO A 715 25.02 -25.59 1.36
N GLU A 716 24.65 -25.10 0.18
CA GLU A 716 25.50 -25.11 -1.02
C GLU A 716 26.59 -24.02 -0.97
N ALA A 717 26.28 -22.87 -0.37
CA ALA A 717 27.26 -21.86 0.01
C ALA A 717 28.30 -22.45 0.97
N LEU A 718 27.88 -23.23 1.96
CA LEU A 718 28.79 -23.88 2.92
C LEU A 718 29.66 -24.96 2.23
N ARG A 719 29.14 -25.74 1.28
CA ARG A 719 29.97 -26.64 0.44
C ARG A 719 31.04 -25.86 -0.33
N THR A 720 30.62 -24.77 -0.97
CA THR A 720 31.50 -23.89 -1.76
C THR A 720 32.59 -23.24 -0.91
N LEU A 721 32.29 -22.96 0.37
CA LEU A 721 33.23 -22.45 1.38
C LEU A 721 34.09 -23.55 2.05
N GLY A 722 33.94 -24.81 1.65
CA GLY A 722 34.80 -25.93 2.06
C GLY A 722 34.45 -26.58 3.41
N TYR A 723 33.22 -26.42 3.91
CA TYR A 723 32.74 -27.18 5.08
C TYR A 723 32.34 -28.62 4.69
N SER A 724 32.48 -29.58 5.60
CA SER A 724 32.03 -30.96 5.37
C SER A 724 30.52 -31.13 5.62
N GLU A 725 29.87 -32.11 4.97
CA GLU A 725 28.44 -32.41 5.19
C GLU A 725 28.05 -32.57 6.67
N SER A 726 28.95 -33.09 7.51
CA SER A 726 28.73 -33.18 8.96
C SER A 726 28.68 -31.82 9.65
N GLN A 727 29.57 -30.89 9.27
CA GLN A 727 29.54 -29.51 9.76
C GLN A 727 28.30 -28.79 9.24
N ILE A 728 27.97 -28.97 7.96
CA ILE A 728 26.79 -28.39 7.32
C ILE A 728 25.51 -28.84 8.05
N ALA A 729 25.38 -30.13 8.39
CA ALA A 729 24.23 -30.64 9.13
C ALA A 729 24.09 -30.04 10.55
N GLU A 730 25.20 -29.83 11.27
CA GLU A 730 25.18 -29.17 12.58
C GLU A 730 24.89 -27.65 12.48
N ILE A 731 25.34 -26.99 11.42
CA ILE A 731 25.04 -25.58 11.13
C ILE A 731 23.57 -25.40 10.71
N GLU A 732 23.04 -26.28 9.86
CA GLU A 732 21.65 -26.29 9.44
C GLU A 732 20.72 -26.57 10.62
N ALA A 733 21.05 -27.54 11.48
CA ALA A 733 20.29 -27.83 12.69
C ALA A 733 20.26 -26.65 13.68
N TYR A 734 21.37 -25.90 13.83
CA TYR A 734 21.40 -24.67 14.61
C TYR A 734 20.48 -23.59 14.02
N ALA A 735 20.51 -23.39 12.70
CA ALA A 735 19.74 -22.35 12.03
C ALA A 735 18.23 -22.66 11.96
N VAL A 736 17.88 -23.88 11.56
CA VAL A 736 16.50 -24.31 11.24
C VAL A 736 15.77 -24.92 12.44
N GLY A 737 16.52 -25.43 13.42
CA GLY A 737 16.03 -26.13 14.60
C GLY A 737 15.95 -27.65 14.41
N HIS A 738 16.17 -28.41 15.48
CA HIS A 738 16.05 -29.87 15.47
C HIS A 738 14.60 -30.38 15.37
N GLY A 739 13.59 -29.51 15.57
CA GLY A 739 12.16 -29.85 15.52
C GLY A 739 11.68 -30.80 16.62
N ASN A 740 12.49 -31.04 17.66
CA ASN A 740 12.19 -31.95 18.76
C ASN A 740 13.03 -31.64 20.03
N LEU A 741 12.50 -31.99 21.21
CA LEU A 741 13.09 -31.69 22.53
C LEU A 741 14.23 -32.64 22.94
N ASN A 742 14.61 -33.62 22.12
CA ASN A 742 15.68 -34.55 22.49
C ASN A 742 17.03 -33.82 22.44
N GLN A 743 17.85 -33.99 23.49
CA GLN A 743 19.08 -33.23 23.76
C GLN A 743 18.90 -31.71 24.00
N ALA A 744 17.66 -31.19 24.06
CA ALA A 744 17.44 -29.76 24.27
C ALA A 744 17.96 -29.28 25.65
N PRO A 745 18.65 -28.12 25.73
CA PRO A 745 19.04 -27.52 27.00
C PRO A 745 17.82 -27.15 27.84
N GLY A 746 17.87 -27.36 29.16
CA GLY A 746 16.78 -27.00 30.09
C GLY A 746 15.54 -27.90 29.98
N ILE A 747 14.81 -27.84 28.86
CA ILE A 747 13.53 -28.52 28.65
C ILE A 747 13.73 -29.72 27.72
N ASN A 748 13.88 -30.92 28.30
CA ASN A 748 14.08 -32.19 27.58
C ASN A 748 13.24 -33.33 28.20
N PRO A 749 13.14 -34.50 27.53
CA PRO A 749 12.34 -35.63 28.02
C PRO A 749 12.59 -36.05 29.47
N SER A 750 13.83 -35.96 29.96
CA SER A 750 14.15 -36.31 31.37
C SER A 750 13.56 -35.29 32.34
N MET A 751 13.66 -34.00 32.04
CA MET A 751 13.11 -32.91 32.86
C MET A 751 11.58 -32.85 32.79
N LEU A 752 10.99 -33.19 31.64
CA LEU A 752 9.53 -33.28 31.48
C LEU A 752 8.95 -34.49 32.23
N LYS A 753 9.61 -35.65 32.19
CA LYS A 753 9.23 -36.82 33.03
C LYS A 753 9.28 -36.51 34.52
N ALA A 754 10.26 -35.71 34.97
CA ALA A 754 10.34 -35.24 36.35
C ALA A 754 9.18 -34.29 36.75
N LYS A 755 8.46 -33.71 35.78
CA LYS A 755 7.21 -32.95 35.95
C LYS A 755 5.95 -33.74 35.53
N GLY A 756 6.02 -35.07 35.46
CA GLY A 756 4.87 -35.95 35.24
C GLY A 756 4.48 -36.25 33.78
N PHE A 757 5.21 -35.72 32.78
CA PHE A 757 4.92 -36.01 31.38
C PHE A 757 5.25 -37.47 31.02
N THR A 758 4.31 -38.16 30.37
CA THR A 758 4.54 -39.54 29.87
C THR A 758 5.29 -39.53 28.53
N ASP A 759 5.86 -40.67 28.15
CA ASP A 759 6.47 -40.85 26.82
C ASP A 759 5.50 -40.57 25.67
N GLU A 760 4.21 -40.86 25.84
CA GLU A 760 3.15 -40.54 24.88
C GLU A 760 2.99 -39.01 24.69
N LYS A 761 2.92 -38.24 25.79
CA LYS A 761 2.81 -36.77 25.71
C LYS A 761 4.09 -36.15 25.16
N ILE A 762 5.26 -36.69 25.48
CA ILE A 762 6.54 -36.25 24.91
C ILE A 762 6.61 -36.58 23.40
N ALA A 763 6.06 -37.71 22.95
CA ALA A 763 5.94 -38.03 21.54
C ALA A 763 4.96 -37.10 20.80
N ALA A 764 3.83 -36.73 21.43
CA ALA A 764 2.88 -35.76 20.89
C ALA A 764 3.49 -34.35 20.74
N LEU A 765 4.20 -33.86 21.76
CA LEU A 765 4.98 -32.62 21.68
C LEU A 765 6.01 -32.70 20.53
N ASN A 766 6.84 -33.75 20.49
CA ASN A 766 7.85 -33.94 19.43
C ASN A 766 7.25 -34.16 18.02
N ALA A 767 5.96 -34.46 17.88
CA ALA A 767 5.28 -34.49 16.60
C ALA A 767 4.85 -33.09 16.15
N ALA A 768 4.24 -32.31 17.05
CA ALA A 768 3.77 -30.96 16.77
C ALA A 768 4.91 -29.92 16.63
N LEU A 769 6.01 -30.09 17.36
CA LEU A 769 7.17 -29.18 17.35
C LEU A 769 7.87 -29.08 15.99
N LYS A 770 7.71 -30.06 15.09
CA LYS A 770 8.28 -30.04 13.73
C LYS A 770 7.74 -28.89 12.87
N SER A 771 6.55 -28.40 13.19
CA SER A 771 5.88 -27.27 12.54
C SER A 771 5.74 -26.05 13.45
N ALA A 772 6.39 -26.05 14.62
CA ALA A 772 6.27 -24.97 15.59
C ALA A 772 7.21 -23.81 15.29
N PHE A 773 6.72 -22.60 15.53
CA PHE A 773 7.46 -21.35 15.41
C PHE A 773 8.13 -20.92 16.71
N ASP A 774 7.52 -21.28 17.84
CA ASP A 774 8.05 -21.15 19.20
C ASP A 774 7.52 -22.36 20.02
N ILE A 775 8.33 -22.88 20.95
CA ILE A 775 7.92 -24.01 21.80
C ILE A 775 6.72 -23.66 22.70
N LYS A 776 6.56 -22.38 23.09
CA LYS A 776 5.43 -21.89 23.91
C LYS A 776 4.08 -22.37 23.34
N PHE A 777 3.89 -22.21 22.02
CA PHE A 777 2.63 -22.53 21.34
C PHE A 777 2.25 -24.02 21.34
N VAL A 778 3.17 -24.94 21.63
CA VAL A 778 2.91 -26.39 21.61
C VAL A 778 2.63 -26.97 23.01
N PHE A 779 3.03 -26.26 24.07
CA PHE A 779 2.63 -26.58 25.44
C PHE A 779 1.23 -25.99 25.72
N ASN A 780 0.21 -26.64 25.14
CA ASN A 780 -1.19 -26.22 25.20
C ASN A 780 -2.14 -27.40 25.48
N GLN A 781 -3.40 -27.10 25.81
CA GLN A 781 -4.41 -28.12 26.15
C GLN A 781 -4.86 -29.00 24.96
N TRP A 782 -4.72 -28.53 23.72
CA TRP A 782 -5.13 -29.27 22.52
C TRP A 782 -4.09 -30.32 22.11
N THR A 783 -2.81 -30.04 22.31
CA THR A 783 -1.70 -30.98 22.06
C THR A 783 -1.51 -31.98 23.20
N LEU A 784 -1.72 -31.57 24.46
CA LEU A 784 -1.54 -32.43 25.64
C LEU A 784 -2.82 -33.15 26.08
N GLY A 785 -3.99 -32.61 25.73
CA GLY A 785 -5.31 -33.07 26.16
C GLY A 785 -5.75 -32.35 27.44
N ALA A 786 -6.88 -31.63 27.37
CA ALA A 786 -7.34 -30.74 28.45
C ALA A 786 -7.52 -31.48 29.79
N ASP A 787 -8.13 -32.66 29.78
CA ASP A 787 -8.35 -33.45 31.00
C ASP A 787 -7.02 -33.85 31.66
N TRP A 788 -6.03 -34.28 30.86
CA TRP A 788 -4.70 -34.63 31.38
C TRP A 788 -3.98 -33.42 31.99
N VAL A 789 -4.10 -32.24 31.35
CA VAL A 789 -3.52 -30.99 31.86
C VAL A 789 -4.17 -30.59 33.19
N LYS A 790 -5.49 -30.69 33.32
CA LYS A 790 -6.22 -30.43 34.57
C LYS A 790 -5.86 -31.42 35.67
N GLU A 791 -5.93 -32.72 35.40
CA GLU A 791 -5.73 -33.79 36.39
C GLU A 791 -4.27 -33.96 36.81
N THR A 792 -3.30 -33.75 35.90
CA THR A 792 -1.88 -34.03 36.16
C THR A 792 -1.06 -32.76 36.47
N LEU A 793 -1.39 -31.62 35.84
CA LEU A 793 -0.66 -30.35 36.01
C LEU A 793 -1.40 -29.34 36.90
N GLY A 794 -2.71 -29.52 37.13
CA GLY A 794 -3.48 -28.75 38.11
C GLY A 794 -3.95 -27.36 37.66
N PHE A 795 -3.92 -27.06 36.36
CA PHE A 795 -4.39 -25.78 35.81
C PHE A 795 -5.93 -25.70 35.75
N THR A 796 -6.50 -24.52 36.04
CA THR A 796 -7.96 -24.33 36.08
C THR A 796 -8.56 -24.00 34.71
N ASP A 797 -9.89 -24.11 34.57
CA ASP A 797 -10.59 -23.73 33.34
C ASP A 797 -10.43 -22.23 33.00
N GLU A 798 -10.30 -21.36 34.00
CA GLU A 798 -9.99 -19.95 33.80
C GLU A 798 -8.58 -19.75 33.22
N GLN A 799 -7.57 -20.46 33.74
CA GLN A 799 -6.20 -20.42 33.20
C GLN A 799 -6.14 -20.99 31.77
N LEU A 800 -6.88 -22.07 31.50
CA LEU A 800 -6.92 -22.71 30.19
C LEU A 800 -7.80 -21.98 29.16
N SER A 801 -8.54 -20.94 29.56
CA SER A 801 -9.30 -20.06 28.67
C SER A 801 -8.75 -18.63 28.58
N ASP A 802 -7.75 -18.29 29.40
CA ASP A 802 -6.96 -17.07 29.23
C ASP A 802 -5.94 -17.25 28.09
N VAL A 803 -6.01 -16.37 27.09
CA VAL A 803 -5.11 -16.39 25.91
C VAL A 803 -3.67 -15.96 26.22
N SER A 804 -3.42 -15.36 27.39
CA SER A 804 -2.11 -14.93 27.89
C SER A 804 -1.41 -15.98 28.77
N PHE A 805 -2.08 -17.10 29.10
CA PHE A 805 -1.53 -18.08 30.04
C PHE A 805 -0.51 -19.03 29.41
N GLU A 806 0.76 -18.88 29.79
CA GLU A 806 1.83 -19.79 29.35
C GLU A 806 2.08 -20.95 30.30
N MET A 807 1.95 -22.19 29.80
CA MET A 807 2.21 -23.40 30.58
C MET A 807 3.67 -23.57 30.99
N LEU A 808 4.65 -23.08 30.22
CA LEU A 808 6.08 -23.31 30.51
C LEU A 808 6.58 -22.53 31.74
N PRO A 809 6.33 -21.21 31.89
CA PRO A 809 6.55 -20.49 33.14
C PRO A 809 5.72 -21.05 34.30
N ALA A 810 4.45 -21.40 34.07
CA ALA A 810 3.58 -21.97 35.11
C ALA A 810 4.07 -23.33 35.65
N LEU A 811 4.74 -24.13 34.80
CA LEU A 811 5.43 -25.36 35.20
C LEU A 811 6.76 -25.09 35.95
N GLY A 812 7.20 -23.83 36.09
CA GLY A 812 8.44 -23.46 36.75
C GLY A 812 9.69 -23.80 35.94
N PHE A 813 9.68 -23.54 34.63
CA PHE A 813 10.89 -23.39 33.82
C PHE A 813 11.29 -21.91 33.75
N SER A 814 12.59 -21.60 33.75
CA SER A 814 13.03 -20.19 33.63
C SER A 814 12.95 -19.70 32.18
N LYS A 815 12.77 -18.38 31.96
CA LYS A 815 12.81 -17.74 30.63
C LYS A 815 14.04 -18.20 29.83
N LYS A 816 15.21 -18.26 30.48
CA LYS A 816 16.47 -18.77 29.92
C LYS A 816 16.43 -20.25 29.49
N ASP A 817 15.77 -21.13 30.24
CA ASP A 817 15.62 -22.55 29.86
C ASP A 817 14.63 -22.71 28.70
N ILE A 818 13.57 -21.89 28.69
CA ILE A 818 12.60 -21.80 27.59
C ILE A 818 13.31 -21.34 26.31
N ASP A 819 14.05 -20.22 26.36
CA ASP A 819 14.79 -19.68 25.21
C ASP A 819 15.84 -20.66 24.67
N ALA A 820 16.60 -21.33 25.55
CA ALA A 820 17.63 -22.28 25.15
C ALA A 820 17.02 -23.55 24.51
N ALA A 821 15.89 -24.04 25.02
CA ALA A 821 15.14 -25.11 24.38
C ALA A 821 14.50 -24.65 23.06
N ASN A 822 14.01 -23.41 22.99
CA ASN A 822 13.38 -22.84 21.81
C ASN A 822 14.36 -22.70 20.63
N ILE A 823 15.58 -22.20 20.90
CA ILE A 823 16.66 -22.14 19.90
C ILE A 823 17.02 -23.55 19.41
N HIS A 824 17.11 -24.55 20.29
CA HIS A 824 17.39 -25.94 19.92
C HIS A 824 16.28 -26.56 19.05
N VAL A 825 15.00 -26.30 19.39
CA VAL A 825 13.85 -26.93 18.73
C VAL A 825 13.44 -26.20 17.46
N CYS A 826 13.21 -24.89 17.53
CA CYS A 826 12.65 -24.08 16.44
C CYS A 826 13.71 -23.40 15.57
N GLY A 827 14.95 -23.30 16.06
CA GLY A 827 16.12 -22.76 15.37
C GLY A 827 16.54 -21.37 15.84
N ALA A 828 17.83 -21.07 15.75
CA ALA A 828 18.38 -19.72 15.95
C ALA A 828 17.99 -18.73 14.83
N MET A 829 17.59 -19.26 13.67
CA MET A 829 17.29 -18.54 12.42
C MET A 829 18.46 -17.75 11.81
N THR A 830 19.65 -17.77 12.42
CA THR A 830 20.90 -17.13 11.97
C THR A 830 22.07 -18.14 11.98
N LEU A 831 23.16 -17.79 11.30
CA LEU A 831 24.44 -18.50 11.39
C LEU A 831 25.42 -17.84 12.37
N GLU A 832 25.07 -16.68 12.94
CA GLU A 832 25.86 -16.04 13.99
C GLU A 832 25.88 -16.90 15.25
N GLY A 833 27.07 -17.39 15.65
CA GLY A 833 27.23 -18.29 16.78
C GLY A 833 26.99 -19.77 16.47
N ALA A 834 26.71 -20.13 15.21
CA ALA A 834 26.60 -21.52 14.78
C ALA A 834 27.93 -22.29 14.94
N PRO A 835 27.90 -23.61 15.21
CA PRO A 835 29.11 -24.41 15.35
C PRO A 835 29.93 -24.42 14.04
N PHE A 836 31.25 -24.49 14.17
CA PHE A 836 32.24 -24.47 13.07
C PHE A 836 32.28 -23.22 12.18
N VAL A 837 31.23 -22.39 12.11
CA VAL A 837 31.18 -21.23 11.19
C VAL A 837 32.28 -20.24 11.51
N LYS A 838 33.15 -20.00 10.53
CA LYS A 838 34.21 -19.00 10.65
C LYS A 838 33.62 -17.58 10.53
N ALA A 839 34.11 -16.65 11.34
CA ALA A 839 33.74 -15.24 11.26
C ALA A 839 34.03 -14.61 9.87
N GLU A 840 35.09 -15.04 9.19
CA GLU A 840 35.45 -14.59 7.83
C GLU A 840 34.43 -15.02 6.75
N HIS A 841 33.61 -16.05 7.02
CA HIS A 841 32.59 -16.54 6.09
C HIS A 841 31.19 -15.93 6.35
N LEU A 842 30.95 -15.29 7.51
CA LEU A 842 29.64 -14.70 7.85
C LEU A 842 29.11 -13.68 6.83
N PRO A 843 29.93 -12.80 6.19
CA PRO A 843 29.43 -11.82 5.22
C PRO A 843 28.75 -12.41 3.97
N VAL A 844 28.96 -13.71 3.68
CA VAL A 844 28.26 -14.43 2.60
C VAL A 844 26.76 -14.56 2.90
N PHE A 845 26.39 -14.51 4.18
CA PHE A 845 25.05 -14.79 4.70
C PHE A 845 24.32 -13.55 5.25
N ASP A 846 24.88 -12.35 5.07
CA ASP A 846 24.22 -11.11 5.48
C ASP A 846 22.94 -10.86 4.68
N CYS A 847 21.83 -10.65 5.38
CA CYS A 847 20.51 -10.39 4.79
C CYS A 847 20.10 -8.91 4.92
N ALA A 848 19.00 -8.51 4.26
CA ALA A 848 18.47 -7.14 4.33
C ALA A 848 18.00 -6.73 5.73
N SER A 849 17.67 -7.70 6.59
CA SER A 849 17.30 -7.51 7.99
C SER A 849 18.09 -8.49 8.88
N PRO A 850 18.28 -8.18 10.18
CA PRO A 850 18.87 -9.10 11.14
C PRO A 850 18.09 -10.43 11.20
N CYS A 851 18.81 -11.55 11.24
CA CYS A 851 18.21 -12.88 11.17
C CYS A 851 17.85 -13.42 12.57
N GLY A 852 16.56 -13.69 12.81
CA GLY A 852 16.07 -14.25 14.08
C GLY A 852 16.12 -13.30 15.27
N LYS A 853 15.82 -13.82 16.47
CA LYS A 853 15.82 -13.02 17.72
C LYS A 853 17.23 -12.67 18.23
N ILE A 854 18.28 -13.34 17.75
CA ILE A 854 19.66 -13.19 18.27
C ILE A 854 20.68 -12.66 17.26
N GLY A 855 20.33 -12.61 15.97
CA GLY A 855 21.19 -12.07 14.92
C GLY A 855 21.36 -10.55 15.05
N LYS A 856 22.54 -10.07 14.64
CA LYS A 856 22.93 -8.65 14.69
C LYS A 856 23.53 -8.16 13.38
N ARG A 857 23.82 -9.07 12.44
CA ARG A 857 24.31 -8.72 11.11
C ARG A 857 23.16 -8.49 10.14
N SER A 858 23.24 -7.39 9.42
CA SER A 858 22.44 -7.10 8.24
C SER A 858 23.26 -6.31 7.23
N LEU A 859 22.81 -6.29 5.98
CA LEU A 859 23.37 -5.48 4.92
C LEU A 859 23.19 -4.00 5.21
N SER A 860 24.21 -3.20 4.88
CA SER A 860 24.15 -1.75 5.08
C SER A 860 23.21 -1.07 4.08
N ILE A 861 22.60 0.05 4.48
CA ILE A 861 21.81 0.93 3.60
C ILE A 861 22.60 1.27 2.32
N GLN A 862 23.90 1.54 2.47
CA GLN A 862 24.80 1.81 1.36
C GLN A 862 25.00 0.60 0.42
N SER A 863 25.09 -0.63 0.93
CA SER A 863 25.29 -1.83 0.11
C SER A 863 24.14 -2.06 -0.89
N HIS A 864 22.89 -1.81 -0.47
CA HIS A 864 21.71 -1.88 -1.34
C HIS A 864 21.83 -0.86 -2.48
N ILE A 865 22.20 0.37 -2.17
CA ILE A 865 22.33 1.47 -3.14
C ILE A 865 23.50 1.22 -4.10
N LEU A 866 24.65 0.73 -3.61
CA LEU A 866 25.81 0.41 -4.45
C LEU A 866 25.53 -0.77 -5.40
N MET A 867 24.74 -1.77 -4.99
CA MET A 867 24.32 -2.85 -5.89
C MET A 867 23.36 -2.34 -6.97
N MET A 868 22.39 -1.47 -6.62
CA MET A 868 21.57 -0.80 -7.63
C MET A 868 22.43 0.00 -8.62
N ALA A 869 23.43 0.75 -8.13
CA ALA A 869 24.28 1.60 -8.94
C ALA A 869 25.15 0.81 -9.93
N ALA A 870 25.62 -0.38 -9.53
CA ALA A 870 26.36 -1.30 -10.40
C ALA A 870 25.52 -1.84 -11.58
N ALA A 871 24.21 -2.05 -11.38
CA ALA A 871 23.31 -2.53 -12.42
C ALA A 871 22.66 -1.39 -13.26
N GLN A 872 22.41 -0.22 -12.66
CA GLN A 872 21.62 0.85 -13.26
C GLN A 872 22.08 1.35 -14.64
N PRO A 873 23.37 1.59 -14.94
CA PRO A 873 23.81 2.03 -16.27
C PRO A 873 23.74 0.94 -17.33
N PHE A 874 23.31 -0.26 -16.98
CA PHE A 874 23.06 -1.35 -17.91
C PHE A 874 21.57 -1.66 -18.07
N ILE A 875 20.68 -0.86 -17.49
CA ILE A 875 19.22 -1.01 -17.61
C ILE A 875 18.64 0.18 -18.38
N SER A 876 17.81 -0.14 -19.40
CA SER A 876 17.19 0.88 -20.26
C SER A 876 16.01 1.58 -19.56
N GLY A 877 15.11 0.81 -18.95
CA GLY A 877 14.15 1.32 -17.95
C GLY A 877 14.82 1.56 -16.60
N ALA A 878 14.25 1.05 -15.51
CA ALA A 878 14.74 1.27 -14.15
C ALA A 878 14.73 -0.02 -13.30
N ILE A 879 15.07 0.13 -12.02
CA ILE A 879 15.25 -0.96 -11.06
C ILE A 879 14.23 -0.81 -9.93
N SER A 880 13.42 -1.84 -9.70
CA SER A 880 12.66 -2.01 -8.47
C SER A 880 13.54 -2.70 -7.44
N LYS A 881 13.88 -1.98 -6.37
CA LYS A 881 14.63 -2.44 -5.20
C LYS A 881 14.11 -1.70 -3.98
N THR A 882 13.91 -2.41 -2.89
CA THR A 882 13.65 -1.84 -1.57
C THR A 882 14.98 -1.57 -0.89
N ILE A 883 15.24 -0.37 -0.38
CA ILE A 883 16.38 -0.13 0.50
C ILE A 883 15.88 -0.31 1.93
N ASN A 884 16.15 -1.49 2.49
CA ASN A 884 15.84 -1.79 3.88
C ASN A 884 16.72 -0.94 4.81
N MET A 885 16.12 -0.49 5.90
CA MET A 885 16.79 0.24 6.98
C MET A 885 16.39 -0.40 8.32
N PRO A 886 17.31 -0.58 9.27
CA PRO A 886 16.99 -1.13 10.58
C PRO A 886 16.13 -0.14 11.39
N ASN A 887 15.46 -0.60 12.44
CA ASN A 887 14.46 0.20 13.17
C ASN A 887 15.05 1.50 13.75
N GLU A 888 16.29 1.43 14.24
CA GLU A 888 17.06 2.52 14.83
C GLU A 888 17.61 3.54 13.81
N ALA A 889 17.47 3.29 12.50
CA ALA A 889 17.91 4.24 11.48
C ALA A 889 17.13 5.56 11.58
N THR A 890 17.80 6.68 11.34
CA THR A 890 17.25 8.03 11.57
C THR A 890 16.62 8.64 10.32
N VAL A 891 15.91 9.77 10.49
CA VAL A 891 15.45 10.63 9.38
C VAL A 891 16.63 11.16 8.55
N GLU A 892 17.79 11.37 9.18
CA GLU A 892 19.02 11.79 8.50
C GLU A 892 19.56 10.66 7.59
N ASP A 893 19.53 9.40 8.05
CA ASP A 893 19.91 8.25 7.23
C ASP A 893 19.00 8.09 6.00
N ALA A 894 17.69 8.35 6.14
CA ALA A 894 16.74 8.31 5.02
C ALA A 894 17.06 9.38 3.96
N LYS A 895 17.30 10.62 4.39
CA LYS A 895 17.72 11.72 3.48
C LYS A 895 19.06 11.40 2.80
N ASN A 896 20.03 10.85 3.54
CA ASN A 896 21.33 10.49 2.98
C ASN A 896 21.25 9.31 2.01
N ALA A 897 20.39 8.32 2.25
CA ALA A 897 20.10 7.24 1.31
C ALA A 897 19.58 7.79 -0.04
N TYR A 898 18.62 8.73 0.01
CA TYR A 898 18.12 9.40 -1.21
C TYR A 898 19.19 10.26 -1.90
N MET A 899 19.95 11.05 -1.14
CA MET A 899 21.00 11.93 -1.66
C MET A 899 22.14 11.14 -2.32
N LEU A 900 22.56 10.02 -1.72
CA LEU A 900 23.53 9.09 -2.29
C LEU A 900 23.00 8.44 -3.58
N SER A 901 21.71 8.09 -3.62
CA SER A 901 21.07 7.48 -4.80
C SER A 901 21.08 8.40 -6.02
N TRP A 902 20.80 9.69 -5.84
CA TRP A 902 20.95 10.70 -6.90
C TRP A 902 22.40 10.81 -7.37
N LYS A 903 23.36 10.90 -6.43
CA LYS A 903 24.80 11.05 -6.71
C LYS A 903 25.43 9.83 -7.39
N LEU A 904 24.75 8.69 -7.42
CA LEU A 904 25.13 7.47 -8.14
C LEU A 904 24.29 7.22 -9.41
N ALA A 905 23.57 8.25 -9.88
CA ALA A 905 22.73 8.22 -11.09
C ALA A 905 21.64 7.12 -11.09
N LEU A 906 21.03 6.83 -9.94
CA LEU A 906 19.83 6.00 -9.88
C LEU A 906 18.62 6.73 -10.48
N LYS A 907 17.71 5.98 -11.12
CA LYS A 907 16.48 6.53 -11.72
C LYS A 907 15.32 6.60 -10.71
N ALA A 908 15.30 5.69 -9.73
CA ALA A 908 14.32 5.65 -8.64
C ALA A 908 14.95 5.17 -7.32
N ASN A 909 14.27 5.44 -6.20
CA ASN A 909 14.58 4.88 -4.87
C ASN A 909 13.27 4.71 -4.07
N ALA A 910 13.11 3.56 -3.42
CA ALA A 910 12.14 3.36 -2.34
C ALA A 910 12.85 2.87 -1.06
N LEU A 911 12.57 3.52 0.08
CA LEU A 911 13.10 3.16 1.39
C LEU A 911 12.05 2.34 2.16
N TYR A 912 12.51 1.41 2.99
CA TYR A 912 11.66 0.74 3.98
C TYR A 912 12.41 0.57 5.30
N ARG A 913 12.07 1.42 6.28
CA ARG A 913 12.56 1.25 7.66
C ARG A 913 11.69 0.23 8.39
N ASP A 914 12.31 -0.68 9.11
CA ASP A 914 11.58 -1.58 10.01
C ASP A 914 10.78 -0.77 11.05
N GLY A 915 9.51 -1.13 11.27
CA GLY A 915 8.60 -0.33 12.11
C GLY A 915 8.20 1.03 11.52
N SER A 916 8.23 1.19 10.20
CA SER A 916 7.63 2.35 9.49
C SER A 916 6.15 2.19 9.14
N LYS A 917 5.54 1.02 9.39
CA LYS A 917 4.09 0.79 9.29
C LYS A 917 3.63 -0.09 10.45
N LEU A 918 2.38 0.08 10.89
CA LEU A 918 1.80 -0.69 12.00
C LEU A 918 1.50 -2.15 11.62
N SER A 919 1.62 -2.49 10.33
CA SER A 919 1.45 -3.83 9.79
C SER A 919 2.60 -4.19 8.84
N GLN A 920 3.17 -5.38 9.02
CA GLN A 920 4.23 -5.93 8.15
C GLN A 920 3.83 -7.31 7.60
N PRO A 921 4.02 -7.59 6.29
CA PRO A 921 3.63 -8.85 5.67
C PRO A 921 4.70 -9.96 5.75
N LEU A 922 5.94 -9.59 6.10
CA LEU A 922 7.14 -10.43 6.17
C LEU A 922 7.95 -10.02 7.39
N ASN A 923 8.21 -10.97 8.30
CA ASN A 923 8.97 -10.72 9.52
C ASN A 923 10.17 -11.68 9.61
N ALA A 924 11.31 -11.19 10.10
CA ALA A 924 12.53 -11.98 10.32
C ALA A 924 12.50 -12.76 11.67
N SER A 925 11.61 -12.36 12.57
CA SER A 925 11.25 -13.06 13.80
C SER A 925 9.75 -12.88 14.07
N LEU A 926 9.15 -13.78 14.85
CA LEU A 926 7.89 -13.43 15.51
C LEU A 926 8.23 -12.53 16.70
N LEU A 927 7.69 -11.31 16.68
CA LEU A 927 7.54 -10.50 17.88
C LEU A 927 6.66 -11.27 18.87
N ALA A 928 7.01 -11.25 20.15
CA ALA A 928 6.03 -11.50 21.20
C ALA A 928 5.08 -10.28 21.27
N ASP A 929 3.90 -10.44 21.85
CA ASP A 929 3.04 -9.28 22.14
C ASP A 929 3.76 -8.32 23.10
N ASP A 930 3.59 -7.01 22.89
CA ASP A 930 4.32 -5.93 23.61
C ASP A 930 4.09 -5.94 25.14
N ASP A 931 3.15 -6.75 25.63
CA ASP A 931 2.86 -6.95 27.05
C ASP A 931 4.05 -7.59 27.83
N GLU A 932 4.97 -8.34 27.18
CA GLU A 932 6.16 -8.93 27.86
C GLU A 932 7.10 -7.87 28.47
N ASP A 933 7.16 -6.64 27.92
CA ASP A 933 8.10 -5.59 28.35
C ASP A 933 7.60 -4.74 29.53
N GLU A 934 6.28 -4.69 29.80
CA GLU A 934 5.78 -4.00 31.01
C GLU A 934 6.11 -4.81 32.28
N ASP A 935 6.06 -6.14 32.22
CA ASP A 935 6.27 -7.01 33.40
C ASP A 935 7.74 -7.08 33.84
N GLU A 936 8.72 -7.21 32.93
CA GLU A 936 10.15 -7.18 33.33
C GLU A 936 10.53 -5.84 33.98
N ALA A 937 9.96 -4.72 33.50
CA ALA A 937 10.15 -3.40 34.09
C ALA A 937 9.50 -3.27 35.48
N VAL A 938 8.43 -4.01 35.75
CA VAL A 938 7.73 -4.04 37.04
C VAL A 938 8.41 -4.98 38.04
N GLU A 939 8.82 -6.19 37.65
CA GLU A 939 9.52 -7.12 38.53
C GLU A 939 10.85 -6.56 39.04
N GLN A 940 11.65 -5.92 38.18
CA GLN A 940 12.91 -5.28 38.61
C GLN A 940 12.66 -4.12 39.60
N LEU A 941 11.59 -3.34 39.41
CA LEU A 941 11.14 -2.31 40.35
C LEU A 941 10.66 -2.91 41.69
N ILE A 942 10.07 -4.10 41.68
CA ILE A 942 9.63 -4.82 42.88
C ILE A 942 10.82 -5.46 43.62
N ALA A 943 11.82 -5.98 42.92
CA ALA A 943 13.02 -6.56 43.53
C ALA A 943 13.93 -5.52 44.21
N ALA A 944 13.91 -4.26 43.76
CA ALA A 944 14.77 -3.20 44.29
C ALA A 944 14.41 -2.78 45.75
N PRO A 945 15.42 -2.59 46.64
CA PRO A 945 15.23 -1.98 47.96
C PRO A 945 14.56 -0.60 47.88
N ALA A 946 13.75 -0.26 48.89
CA ALA A 946 12.93 0.98 48.89
C ALA A 946 13.73 2.28 48.66
N ALA A 947 15.00 2.33 49.09
CA ALA A 947 15.88 3.47 48.84
C ALA A 947 16.30 3.60 47.36
N GLN A 948 16.49 2.49 46.64
CA GLN A 948 16.79 2.50 45.20
C GLN A 948 15.52 2.74 44.37
N ARG A 949 14.36 2.21 44.78
CA ARG A 949 13.06 2.59 44.16
C ARG A 949 12.85 4.09 44.17
N ALA A 950 13.17 4.78 45.27
CA ALA A 950 13.04 6.24 45.35
C ALA A 950 13.96 6.98 44.35
N VAL A 951 15.18 6.49 44.13
CA VAL A 951 16.12 7.08 43.15
C VAL A 951 15.64 6.80 41.72
N GLN A 952 15.35 5.55 41.37
CA GLN A 952 14.93 5.19 40.01
C GLN A 952 13.56 5.76 39.62
N VAL A 953 12.63 5.93 40.56
CA VAL A 953 11.38 6.67 40.32
C VAL A 953 11.64 8.17 40.12
N THR A 954 12.67 8.73 40.77
CA THR A 954 13.09 10.11 40.50
C THR A 954 13.73 10.25 39.12
N GLU A 955 14.59 9.32 38.71
CA GLU A 955 15.20 9.30 37.37
C GLU A 955 14.14 9.09 36.26
N LYS A 956 13.22 8.13 36.39
CA LYS A 956 12.08 7.95 35.45
C LYS A 956 11.06 9.10 35.46
N ILE A 957 11.07 9.98 36.47
CA ILE A 957 10.31 11.24 36.46
C ILE A 957 11.08 12.36 35.74
N VAL A 958 12.42 12.35 35.77
CA VAL A 958 13.26 13.33 35.05
C VAL A 958 13.33 13.02 33.55
N GLU A 959 13.48 11.76 33.14
CA GLU A 959 13.50 11.38 31.72
C GLU A 959 12.15 11.54 31.01
N ARG A 960 11.03 11.65 31.74
CA ARG A 960 9.70 11.96 31.17
C ARG A 960 9.39 13.46 31.06
N VAL A 961 10.37 14.36 31.27
CA VAL A 961 10.17 15.83 31.19
C VAL A 961 11.28 16.54 30.38
N ILE A 962 11.43 16.12 29.12
CA ILE A 962 11.72 16.91 27.90
C ILE A 962 11.19 16.00 26.76
N GLU A 963 10.32 16.40 25.84
CA GLU A 963 10.12 17.74 25.29
C GLU A 963 8.63 18.17 25.28
N ARG A 964 8.26 19.05 26.22
CA ARG A 964 7.10 19.94 26.07
C ARG A 964 7.43 21.29 26.69
N LEU A 965 7.38 22.35 25.87
CA LEU A 965 7.57 23.73 26.29
C LEU A 965 6.37 24.24 27.10
N TYR A 966 6.22 23.74 28.33
CA TYR A 966 5.41 24.41 29.35
C TYR A 966 6.11 25.70 29.77
N ARG A 967 5.70 26.83 29.17
CA ARG A 967 5.98 28.16 29.74
C ARG A 967 5.28 28.26 31.09
N ASP A 968 6.03 28.63 32.12
CA ASP A 968 5.45 29.07 33.39
C ASP A 968 4.54 30.29 33.18
N ARG A 969 3.51 30.42 34.02
CA ARG A 969 2.53 31.52 33.89
C ARG A 969 3.18 32.88 34.11
N GLU A 970 3.32 33.65 33.03
CA GLU A 970 3.87 35.00 33.04
C GLU A 970 2.94 35.95 33.84
N LYS A 971 3.42 36.46 34.98
CA LYS A 971 2.61 37.26 35.90
C LYS A 971 2.53 38.72 35.43
N LEU A 972 1.40 39.08 34.82
CA LEU A 972 1.06 40.46 34.46
C LEU A 972 1.22 41.45 35.64
N PRO A 973 1.78 42.66 35.41
CA PRO A 973 2.10 43.62 36.46
C PRO A 973 0.88 44.11 37.25
N ASN A 974 1.10 44.65 38.45
CA ASN A 974 0.02 45.15 39.33
C ASN A 974 -0.71 46.41 38.81
N ARG A 975 -0.17 47.06 37.77
CA ARG A 975 -0.78 48.20 37.07
C ARG A 975 -0.50 48.01 35.57
N ARG A 976 -1.56 47.79 34.79
CA ARG A 976 -1.48 47.36 33.38
C ARG A 976 -1.79 48.50 32.42
N LYS A 977 -1.29 48.38 31.19
CA LYS A 977 -1.77 49.13 30.03
C LYS A 977 -2.86 48.30 29.32
N GLY A 978 -3.50 48.87 28.30
CA GLY A 978 -4.65 48.28 27.61
C GLY A 978 -5.74 49.31 27.33
N TYR A 979 -6.74 48.93 26.54
CA TYR A 979 -7.86 49.77 26.14
C TYR A 979 -9.22 49.20 26.56
N THR A 980 -10.29 49.93 26.26
CA THR A 980 -11.67 49.46 26.41
C THR A 980 -12.44 49.82 25.15
N GLN A 981 -12.62 48.84 24.28
CA GLN A 981 -13.41 48.97 23.07
C GLN A 981 -14.88 48.68 23.39
N LYS A 982 -15.77 49.57 22.95
CA LYS A 982 -17.22 49.42 23.07
C LYS A 982 -17.81 49.15 21.70
N ALA A 983 -18.65 48.14 21.59
CA ALA A 983 -19.38 47.85 20.36
C ALA A 983 -20.84 47.49 20.63
N VAL A 984 -21.64 47.51 19.57
CA VAL A 984 -22.97 46.90 19.53
C VAL A 984 -22.97 45.86 18.42
N VAL A 985 -23.02 44.57 18.77
CA VAL A 985 -23.00 43.44 17.83
C VAL A 985 -24.41 42.83 17.80
N GLY A 986 -25.08 42.84 16.64
CA GLY A 986 -26.44 42.28 16.53
C GLY A 986 -27.48 42.95 17.46
N GLY A 987 -27.24 44.21 17.87
CA GLY A 987 -28.06 44.94 18.85
C GLY A 987 -27.61 44.80 20.32
N HIS A 988 -26.72 43.85 20.63
CA HIS A 988 -26.20 43.61 21.98
C HIS A 988 -24.96 44.45 22.30
N LYS A 989 -24.91 45.05 23.50
CA LYS A 989 -23.81 45.95 23.90
C LYS A 989 -22.67 45.17 24.51
N VAL A 990 -21.52 45.17 23.83
CA VAL A 990 -20.28 44.50 24.23
C VAL A 990 -19.24 45.54 24.64
N TYR A 991 -18.53 45.28 25.73
CA TYR A 991 -17.33 46.00 26.15
C TYR A 991 -16.18 45.00 26.25
N LEU A 992 -15.24 45.08 25.32
CA LEU A 992 -13.97 44.37 25.37
C LEU A 992 -12.97 45.26 26.11
N ARG A 993 -12.30 44.73 27.13
CA ARG A 993 -11.22 45.40 27.86
C ARG A 993 -9.97 44.55 27.78
N THR A 994 -8.82 45.15 27.53
CA THR A 994 -7.54 44.46 27.37
C THR A 994 -6.58 44.80 28.51
N GLY A 995 -5.68 43.86 28.82
CA GLY A 995 -4.58 44.05 29.77
C GLY A 995 -3.26 43.56 29.17
N GLU A 996 -2.28 44.46 29.15
CA GLU A 996 -0.98 44.25 28.48
C GLU A 996 0.14 43.94 29.48
N PHE A 997 1.13 43.19 28.99
CA PHE A 997 2.47 43.13 29.57
C PHE A 997 3.23 44.45 29.34
N ASP A 998 4.32 44.67 30.08
CA ASP A 998 5.07 45.95 30.00
C ASP A 998 5.71 46.20 28.61
N ASP A 999 5.94 45.14 27.84
CA ASP A 999 6.44 45.15 26.45
C ASP A 999 5.36 45.42 25.37
N GLY A 1000 4.08 45.45 25.74
CA GLY A 1000 2.95 45.68 24.84
C GLY A 1000 2.27 44.43 24.30
N ARG A 1001 2.71 43.21 24.65
CA ARG A 1001 1.95 41.98 24.36
C ARG A 1001 0.64 41.96 25.14
N LEU A 1002 -0.42 41.46 24.53
CA LEU A 1002 -1.69 41.18 25.21
C LEU A 1002 -1.54 39.99 26.17
N GLY A 1003 -1.99 40.13 27.41
CA GLY A 1003 -1.97 39.06 28.42
C GLY A 1003 -3.31 38.76 29.09
N GLU A 1004 -4.31 39.63 28.99
CA GLU A 1004 -5.68 39.33 29.43
C GLU A 1004 -6.74 40.11 28.66
N ILE A 1005 -7.94 39.53 28.62
CA ILE A 1005 -9.14 40.13 28.06
C ILE A 1005 -10.31 39.98 29.05
N PHE A 1006 -11.19 40.97 29.08
CA PHE A 1006 -12.47 40.93 29.77
C PHE A 1006 -13.59 41.29 28.80
N ILE A 1007 -14.61 40.45 28.72
CA ILE A 1007 -15.80 40.67 27.89
C ILE A 1007 -17.00 40.91 28.80
N ASP A 1008 -17.55 42.11 28.74
CA ASP A 1008 -18.63 42.57 29.61
C ASP A 1008 -19.81 43.06 28.77
N MET A 1009 -21.04 42.75 29.20
CA MET A 1009 -22.25 42.92 28.40
C MET A 1009 -23.46 43.39 29.21
N HIS A 1010 -24.45 43.98 28.53
CA HIS A 1010 -25.63 44.57 29.13
C HIS A 1010 -26.96 44.13 28.49
N LYS A 1011 -27.78 43.43 29.30
CA LYS A 1011 -29.16 42.93 29.09
C LYS A 1011 -29.31 41.45 28.68
N GLU A 1012 -28.23 40.69 28.69
CA GLU A 1012 -28.22 39.24 28.43
C GLU A 1012 -28.60 38.45 29.70
N GLY A 1013 -29.04 37.21 29.51
CA GLY A 1013 -29.30 36.28 30.62
C GLY A 1013 -28.03 35.94 31.41
N ALA A 1014 -28.18 35.72 32.73
CA ALA A 1014 -27.06 35.51 33.64
C ALA A 1014 -26.12 34.37 33.22
N ALA A 1015 -26.66 33.28 32.66
CA ALA A 1015 -25.87 32.15 32.16
C ALA A 1015 -24.93 32.55 31.00
N PHE A 1016 -25.40 33.36 30.04
CA PHE A 1016 -24.58 33.81 28.91
C PHE A 1016 -23.48 34.78 29.38
N ARG A 1017 -23.80 35.70 30.29
CA ARG A 1017 -22.78 36.60 30.88
C ARG A 1017 -21.73 35.84 31.70
N ALA A 1018 -22.13 34.80 32.44
CA ALA A 1018 -21.20 33.93 33.15
C ALA A 1018 -20.31 33.13 32.18
N MET A 1019 -20.88 32.60 31.09
CA MET A 1019 -20.13 31.88 30.05
C MET A 1019 -19.10 32.79 29.37
N MET A 1020 -19.48 33.99 28.93
CA MET A 1020 -18.55 34.95 28.30
C MET A 1020 -17.44 35.41 29.25
N ASN A 1021 -17.73 35.57 30.55
CA ASN A 1021 -16.72 35.90 31.55
C ASN A 1021 -15.74 34.73 31.80
N ASN A 1022 -16.26 33.50 31.94
CA ASN A 1022 -15.43 32.31 32.10
C ASN A 1022 -14.55 32.04 30.86
N PHE A 1023 -15.08 32.29 29.67
CA PHE A 1023 -14.33 32.24 28.41
C PHE A 1023 -13.19 33.28 28.39
N ALA A 1024 -13.50 34.54 28.71
CA ALA A 1024 -12.49 35.61 28.77
C ALA A 1024 -11.37 35.30 29.79
N ILE A 1025 -11.70 34.69 30.94
CA ILE A 1025 -10.73 34.19 31.92
C ILE A 1025 -9.87 33.05 31.34
N ALA A 1026 -10.46 32.10 30.61
CA ALA A 1026 -9.72 30.98 30.00
C ALA A 1026 -8.71 31.46 28.95
N ILE A 1027 -9.09 32.39 28.07
CA ILE A 1027 -8.19 33.00 27.08
C ILE A 1027 -7.08 33.80 27.78
N SER A 1028 -7.43 34.58 28.82
CA SER A 1028 -6.44 35.33 29.61
C SER A 1028 -5.41 34.43 30.28
N LEU A 1029 -5.84 33.27 30.82
CA LEU A 1029 -4.93 32.27 31.35
C LEU A 1029 -4.03 31.68 30.26
N GLY A 1030 -4.58 31.35 29.09
CA GLY A 1030 -3.82 30.83 27.96
C GLY A 1030 -2.73 31.77 27.45
N LEU A 1031 -3.06 33.06 27.25
CA LEU A 1031 -2.09 34.11 26.92
C LEU A 1031 -0.99 34.22 27.98
N GLN A 1032 -1.32 34.09 29.27
CA GLN A 1032 -0.33 34.10 30.36
C GLN A 1032 0.50 32.82 30.47
N TYR A 1033 0.02 31.68 29.98
CA TYR A 1033 0.84 30.48 29.74
C TYR A 1033 1.59 30.54 28.38
N GLY A 1034 1.56 31.70 27.70
CA GLY A 1034 2.35 31.96 26.51
C GLY A 1034 1.81 31.37 25.21
N VAL A 1035 0.53 31.00 25.17
CA VAL A 1035 -0.17 30.69 23.91
C VAL A 1035 -0.22 31.95 23.04
N PRO A 1036 0.18 31.91 21.76
CA PRO A 1036 0.11 33.06 20.86
C PRO A 1036 -1.31 33.58 20.65
N LEU A 1037 -1.45 34.87 20.31
CA LEU A 1037 -2.76 35.50 20.09
C LEU A 1037 -3.36 35.12 18.73
N ASP A 1038 -2.50 34.98 17.73
CA ASP A 1038 -2.79 34.53 16.36
C ASP A 1038 -3.49 33.16 16.33
N GLU A 1039 -3.02 32.18 17.13
CA GLU A 1039 -3.69 30.88 17.34
C GLU A 1039 -5.15 31.05 17.78
N TYR A 1040 -5.42 31.93 18.76
CA TYR A 1040 -6.78 32.22 19.21
C TYR A 1040 -7.61 33.00 18.18
N VAL A 1041 -6.97 33.86 17.38
CA VAL A 1041 -7.65 34.55 16.27
C VAL A 1041 -8.11 33.54 15.24
N GLU A 1042 -7.27 32.58 14.85
CA GLU A 1042 -7.62 31.57 13.83
C GLU A 1042 -8.63 30.55 14.34
N ALA A 1043 -8.55 30.15 15.61
CA ALA A 1043 -9.52 29.25 16.24
C ALA A 1043 -10.94 29.86 16.37
N PHE A 1044 -11.08 31.18 16.55
CA PHE A 1044 -12.36 31.81 16.91
C PHE A 1044 -12.93 32.80 15.90
N THR A 1045 -12.17 33.25 14.90
CA THR A 1045 -12.70 34.07 13.79
C THR A 1045 -13.64 33.24 12.91
N PHE A 1046 -14.64 33.88 12.30
CA PHE A 1046 -15.73 33.30 11.51
C PHE A 1046 -16.65 32.31 12.26
N THR A 1047 -16.49 32.13 13.57
CA THR A 1047 -17.43 31.34 14.40
C THR A 1047 -18.83 31.94 14.38
N LYS A 1048 -19.86 31.08 14.25
CA LYS A 1048 -21.27 31.47 14.01
C LYS A 1048 -22.16 31.07 15.19
N PHE A 1049 -22.63 32.05 15.96
CA PHE A 1049 -23.69 31.89 16.96
C PHE A 1049 -24.22 33.28 17.38
N GLU A 1050 -25.46 33.34 17.88
CA GLU A 1050 -26.07 34.60 18.30
C GLU A 1050 -25.58 35.06 19.69
N PRO A 1051 -25.42 36.38 19.94
CA PRO A 1051 -25.72 37.50 19.04
C PRO A 1051 -24.72 37.66 17.88
N ALA A 1052 -25.27 37.89 16.68
CA ALA A 1052 -24.53 38.06 15.43
C ALA A 1052 -25.12 39.21 14.60
N GLY A 1053 -24.36 39.73 13.63
CA GLY A 1053 -24.79 40.75 12.69
C GLY A 1053 -24.04 42.07 12.81
N MET A 1054 -24.67 43.14 12.32
CA MET A 1054 -24.01 44.43 12.10
C MET A 1054 -23.40 45.01 13.37
N VAL A 1055 -22.16 45.49 13.25
CA VAL A 1055 -21.33 46.00 14.35
C VAL A 1055 -21.34 47.53 14.31
N GLN A 1056 -21.73 48.17 15.42
CA GLN A 1056 -21.72 49.63 15.57
C GLN A 1056 -20.73 50.04 16.66
N GLY A 1057 -20.00 51.14 16.45
CA GLY A 1057 -19.04 51.67 17.42
C GLY A 1057 -17.60 51.13 17.31
N ASN A 1058 -17.31 50.27 16.33
CA ASN A 1058 -15.94 49.91 15.94
C ASN A 1058 -15.63 50.44 14.53
N ASP A 1059 -14.41 50.93 14.33
CA ASP A 1059 -14.05 51.64 13.10
C ASP A 1059 -13.59 50.72 11.96
N ALA A 1060 -12.97 49.58 12.28
CA ALA A 1060 -12.50 48.60 11.31
C ALA A 1060 -13.55 47.53 10.95
N ILE A 1061 -14.32 47.05 11.92
CA ILE A 1061 -15.24 45.90 11.78
C ILE A 1061 -16.69 46.39 11.78
N LYS A 1062 -17.42 46.10 10.70
CA LYS A 1062 -18.81 46.56 10.49
C LYS A 1062 -19.86 45.43 10.57
N ASN A 1063 -19.44 44.18 10.55
CA ASN A 1063 -20.30 43.00 10.68
C ASN A 1063 -19.51 41.87 11.35
N ALA A 1064 -20.17 41.00 12.11
CA ALA A 1064 -19.55 39.84 12.76
C ALA A 1064 -20.53 38.66 12.84
N THR A 1065 -20.02 37.43 12.73
CA THR A 1065 -20.82 36.19 12.76
C THR A 1065 -21.12 35.69 14.17
N SER A 1066 -20.44 36.25 15.17
CA SER A 1066 -20.73 36.09 16.60
C SER A 1066 -20.01 37.20 17.39
N ILE A 1067 -20.20 37.23 18.72
CA ILE A 1067 -19.43 38.13 19.59
C ILE A 1067 -17.96 37.71 19.69
N LEU A 1068 -17.65 36.41 19.61
CA LEU A 1068 -16.25 35.94 19.64
C LEU A 1068 -15.54 36.25 18.32
N ASP A 1069 -16.21 36.08 17.19
CA ASP A 1069 -15.74 36.56 15.89
C ASP A 1069 -15.45 38.07 15.92
N TYR A 1070 -16.34 38.89 16.52
CA TYR A 1070 -16.07 40.31 16.70
C TYR A 1070 -14.82 40.57 17.57
N VAL A 1071 -14.73 39.94 18.75
CA VAL A 1071 -13.64 40.15 19.70
C VAL A 1071 -12.30 39.76 19.10
N PHE A 1072 -12.18 38.59 18.48
CA PHE A 1072 -10.89 38.13 17.97
C PHE A 1072 -10.43 38.87 16.72
N ARG A 1073 -11.33 39.29 15.81
CA ARG A 1073 -10.93 40.21 14.74
C ARG A 1073 -10.46 41.55 15.27
N GLU A 1074 -11.07 42.07 16.33
CA GLU A 1074 -10.67 43.34 16.94
C GLU A 1074 -9.25 43.23 17.53
N LEU A 1075 -8.99 42.19 18.31
CA LEU A 1075 -7.66 41.90 18.85
C LEU A 1075 -6.62 41.66 17.74
N ALA A 1076 -7.00 41.03 16.63
CA ALA A 1076 -6.13 40.80 15.48
C ALA A 1076 -5.75 42.10 14.75
N VAL A 1077 -6.71 43.01 14.55
CA VAL A 1077 -6.44 44.34 13.98
C VAL A 1077 -5.59 45.17 14.94
N SER A 1078 -5.91 45.17 16.24
CA SER A 1078 -5.32 46.07 17.24
C SER A 1078 -3.96 45.61 17.79
N TYR A 1079 -3.64 44.31 17.83
CA TYR A 1079 -2.35 43.78 18.32
C TYR A 1079 -1.50 43.04 17.26
N LEU A 1080 -2.10 42.51 16.19
CA LEU A 1080 -1.37 41.72 15.17
C LEU A 1080 -1.26 42.44 13.81
N GLY A 1081 -1.90 43.60 13.63
CA GLY A 1081 -1.91 44.32 12.35
C GLY A 1081 -2.65 43.59 11.22
N ARG A 1082 -3.51 42.61 11.55
CA ARG A 1082 -4.30 41.82 10.58
C ARG A 1082 -5.48 42.62 10.03
N HIS A 1083 -5.16 43.67 9.26
CA HIS A 1083 -6.13 44.55 8.61
C HIS A 1083 -6.95 43.84 7.52
N ASP A 1084 -6.53 42.66 7.06
CA ASP A 1084 -7.31 41.74 6.21
C ASP A 1084 -8.60 41.24 6.87
N LEU A 1085 -8.66 41.23 8.22
CA LEU A 1085 -9.86 40.88 8.98
C LEU A 1085 -10.79 42.09 9.23
N ALA A 1086 -10.37 43.30 8.86
CA ALA A 1086 -11.21 44.49 8.86
C ALA A 1086 -12.19 44.48 7.67
N HIS A 1087 -13.33 45.14 7.83
CA HIS A 1087 -14.27 45.41 6.74
C HIS A 1087 -14.06 46.80 6.11
N VAL A 1088 -13.17 47.61 6.68
CA VAL A 1088 -12.75 48.92 6.19
C VAL A 1088 -11.23 48.98 6.30
N ASP A 1089 -10.56 49.10 5.16
CA ASP A 1089 -9.12 49.30 5.08
C ASP A 1089 -8.77 50.71 5.58
N GLN A 1090 -7.81 50.83 6.50
CA GLN A 1090 -7.39 52.11 7.07
C GLN A 1090 -6.29 52.81 6.26
N SER A 1091 -5.70 52.14 5.25
CA SER A 1091 -4.64 52.70 4.40
C SER A 1091 -5.10 53.85 3.48
N ASP A 1092 -6.40 54.10 3.38
CA ASP A 1092 -6.97 55.27 2.68
C ASP A 1092 -7.13 56.52 3.56
N PHE A 1093 -6.86 56.46 4.88
CA PHE A 1093 -6.83 57.67 5.73
C PHE A 1093 -5.47 58.39 5.73
N ASP A 1094 -4.37 57.71 5.40
CA ASP A 1094 -3.02 58.32 5.31
C ASP A 1094 -2.72 58.99 3.96
N LYS A 1095 -3.69 59.05 3.02
CA LYS A 1095 -3.56 59.76 1.74
C LYS A 1095 -4.34 61.07 1.75
N THR A 1096 -3.65 62.17 2.05
CA THR A 1096 -4.24 63.52 2.09
C THR A 1096 -4.83 63.98 0.75
N ALA A 1097 -6.16 64.14 0.74
CA ALA A 1097 -6.95 65.26 0.20
C ALA A 1097 -6.47 66.00 -1.07
N LEU A 1098 -7.36 66.06 -2.07
CA LEU A 1098 -7.28 67.02 -3.17
C LEU A 1098 -8.15 68.26 -2.90
N GLY A 1099 -7.51 69.35 -2.47
CA GLY A 1099 -8.13 70.68 -2.28
C GLY A 1099 -8.58 70.97 -0.84
N ARG A 1100 -8.26 72.13 -0.23
CA ARG A 1100 -7.65 73.38 -0.74
C ARG A 1100 -6.46 73.82 0.15
N GLY A 1101 -5.41 74.43 -0.44
CA GLY A 1101 -4.56 75.40 0.28
C GLY A 1101 -3.02 75.26 0.20
N ILE A 1102 -2.42 75.48 -0.98
CA ILE A 1102 -1.34 76.47 -1.26
C ILE A 1102 -0.30 76.70 -0.10
N THR A 1103 1.02 76.47 -0.24
CA THR A 1103 1.96 76.95 -1.29
C THR A 1103 3.28 76.14 -1.35
N GLU A 1104 3.94 76.12 -2.52
CA GLU A 1104 5.40 76.11 -2.82
C GLU A 1104 6.45 75.27 -2.05
N GLY A 1105 7.39 74.67 -2.82
CA GLY A 1105 8.71 74.22 -2.32
C GLY A 1105 9.35 73.07 -3.13
N LYS A 1106 10.33 73.35 -4.00
CA LYS A 1106 11.14 72.31 -4.69
C LYS A 1106 12.48 72.09 -4.00
N ALA A 1107 12.79 70.86 -3.55
CA ALA A 1107 14.14 70.27 -3.57
C ALA A 1107 14.17 68.79 -3.12
N THR A 1108 15.08 68.02 -3.71
CA THR A 1108 15.63 66.72 -3.26
C THR A 1108 17.13 66.68 -3.66
N PRO A 1109 18.00 65.73 -3.26
CA PRO A 1109 17.81 64.55 -2.39
C PRO A 1109 18.93 64.32 -1.31
N PHE A 1110 18.97 63.11 -0.71
CA PHE A 1110 20.09 62.40 -0.03
C PHE A 1110 20.41 62.51 1.51
N SER A 1111 20.27 61.33 2.17
CA SER A 1111 21.20 60.67 3.12
C SER A 1111 21.39 61.09 4.60
N LYS A 1112 20.87 60.21 5.49
CA LYS A 1112 21.40 59.69 6.79
C LYS A 1112 22.05 60.62 7.84
N GLY A 1113 21.55 60.57 9.09
CA GLY A 1113 22.40 60.82 10.28
C GLY A 1113 21.73 60.94 11.66
N LEU A 1114 21.85 59.88 12.49
CA LEU A 1114 21.96 59.88 13.98
C LEU A 1114 20.81 60.36 14.90
N TYR A 1115 20.89 59.92 16.17
CA TYR A 1115 19.94 60.15 17.27
C TYR A 1115 20.23 61.45 18.05
N ARG A 1116 19.19 62.12 18.57
CA ARG A 1116 18.79 62.06 20.02
C ARG A 1116 17.60 62.99 20.32
N GLY A 1117 16.79 62.58 21.29
CA GLY A 1117 15.40 63.01 21.47
C GLY A 1117 15.14 64.39 22.09
N ALA A 1118 13.87 64.78 21.98
CA ALA A 1118 13.18 65.73 22.84
C ALA A 1118 11.69 65.35 22.96
N SER A 1119 11.07 65.75 24.07
CA SER A 1119 9.64 65.61 24.40
C SER A 1119 9.12 67.03 24.76
N PRO A 1120 7.88 67.31 25.27
CA PRO A 1120 6.70 66.47 25.54
C PRO A 1120 5.30 67.16 25.32
N VAL A 1121 4.20 66.47 25.70
CA VAL A 1121 3.10 66.97 26.59
C VAL A 1121 1.81 67.73 26.10
N LYS A 1122 0.64 67.18 26.52
CA LYS A 1122 -0.69 67.79 26.88
C LYS A 1122 -1.67 68.37 25.80
N LEU A 1123 -3.01 68.55 26.02
CA LEU A 1123 -4.07 67.95 26.89
C LEU A 1123 -5.48 68.64 26.69
N VAL A 1124 -6.60 68.01 27.11
CA VAL A 1124 -7.93 68.56 27.60
C VAL A 1124 -9.17 68.70 26.65
N SER A 1125 -10.23 67.92 26.96
CA SER A 1125 -11.72 68.14 26.78
C SER A 1125 -12.37 68.34 25.38
N GLY A 1126 -13.68 68.10 25.15
CA GLY A 1126 -14.73 67.42 25.97
C GLY A 1126 -16.19 67.91 25.72
N ILE A 1127 -17.21 67.07 26.05
CA ILE A 1127 -18.69 67.36 26.11
C ILE A 1127 -19.41 67.58 24.75
N GLY A 1128 -20.65 67.12 24.46
CA GLY A 1128 -21.53 66.11 25.10
C GLY A 1128 -23.03 66.48 25.26
N SER A 1129 -23.96 65.93 24.45
CA SER A 1129 -25.44 65.93 24.69
C SER A 1129 -26.27 64.98 23.78
N GLU A 1130 -27.38 64.43 24.30
CA GLU A 1130 -28.42 63.60 23.60
C GLU A 1130 -29.57 64.47 22.99
N PRO A 1131 -30.85 64.06 22.64
CA PRO A 1131 -31.55 62.73 22.70
C PRO A 1131 -32.67 62.36 21.64
N LYS A 1132 -33.21 61.12 21.75
CA LYS A 1132 -34.55 60.56 21.28
C LYS A 1132 -34.83 60.42 19.76
N GLY A 1133 -35.76 59.55 19.28
CA GLY A 1133 -36.45 58.40 19.91
C GLY A 1133 -37.91 58.08 19.40
N PHE A 1134 -38.22 56.81 19.09
CA PHE A 1134 -39.55 56.18 18.78
C PHE A 1134 -40.34 56.69 17.53
N GLY A 1135 -41.29 55.95 16.91
CA GLY A 1135 -41.77 54.56 17.02
C GLY A 1135 -43.19 54.33 16.41
N GLY A 1136 -43.61 53.07 16.14
CA GLY A 1136 -45.01 52.70 15.78
C GLY A 1136 -45.33 52.44 14.28
N GLY A 1137 -46.53 51.90 13.96
CA GLY A 1137 -46.95 51.57 12.57
C GLY A 1137 -48.38 51.05 12.37
N SER A 1138 -48.65 50.43 11.20
CA SER A 1138 -49.94 49.89 10.63
C SER A 1138 -50.88 50.90 9.91
N GLY A 1139 -51.61 50.47 8.83
CA GLY A 1139 -52.68 51.28 8.19
C GLY A 1139 -52.97 51.20 6.65
N SER A 1140 -53.43 50.05 6.13
CA SER A 1140 -54.41 49.84 5.01
C SER A 1140 -54.61 50.78 3.77
N SER A 1141 -54.41 50.19 2.56
CA SER A 1141 -55.36 50.04 1.38
C SER A 1141 -55.86 51.17 0.44
N GLY A 1142 -55.90 50.86 -0.88
CA GLY A 1142 -56.75 51.45 -1.96
C GLY A 1142 -56.02 52.29 -3.03
N THR A 1143 -56.36 52.40 -4.34
CA THR A 1143 -57.35 51.81 -5.30
C THR A 1143 -56.96 52.22 -6.76
N THR A 1144 -57.48 51.78 -7.94
CA THR A 1144 -57.97 50.50 -8.53
C THR A 1144 -58.13 50.61 -10.09
N SER A 1145 -57.67 49.61 -10.88
CA SER A 1145 -58.24 49.16 -12.21
C SER A 1145 -58.10 50.08 -13.47
N PRO A 1146 -58.42 49.64 -14.74
CA PRO A 1146 -58.97 48.34 -15.22
C PRO A 1146 -58.39 47.68 -16.54
N ALA A 1147 -58.44 46.33 -16.60
CA ALA A 1147 -58.73 45.45 -17.78
C ALA A 1147 -57.74 45.38 -19.01
N ARG A 1148 -57.75 44.37 -19.93
CA ARG A 1148 -58.63 43.17 -20.15
C ARG A 1148 -57.96 42.04 -21.01
N ALA A 1149 -58.20 40.77 -20.66
CA ALA A 1149 -58.25 39.53 -21.50
C ALA A 1149 -57.03 39.04 -22.35
N ALA A 1150 -57.12 37.76 -22.78
CA ALA A 1150 -56.15 36.95 -23.56
C ALA A 1150 -56.89 36.28 -24.76
N PRO A 1151 -56.40 35.23 -25.47
CA PRO A 1151 -55.05 34.64 -25.62
C PRO A 1151 -54.65 34.44 -27.12
N THR A 1152 -53.47 33.86 -27.41
CA THR A 1152 -53.25 32.80 -28.44
C THR A 1152 -51.77 32.41 -28.57
N ALA A 1153 -51.51 31.21 -29.11
CA ALA A 1153 -50.22 30.78 -29.65
C ALA A 1153 -50.46 30.07 -30.99
N PHE A 1154 -49.48 30.07 -31.89
CA PHE A 1154 -49.39 29.04 -32.94
C PHE A 1154 -47.95 28.86 -33.41
N ALA A 1155 -47.55 27.60 -33.60
CA ALA A 1155 -46.37 27.18 -34.34
C ALA A 1155 -46.79 26.54 -35.69
N GLY A 1156 -45.87 26.40 -36.63
CA GLY A 1156 -46.12 25.76 -37.93
C GLY A 1156 -44.79 25.47 -38.63
N SER A 1157 -44.15 24.29 -38.60
CA SER A 1157 -44.53 22.87 -38.35
C SER A 1157 -44.74 22.03 -39.62
N ASN A 1158 -44.50 20.72 -39.48
CA ASN A 1158 -44.73 19.62 -40.45
C ASN A 1158 -43.59 19.44 -41.49
N VAL A 1159 -43.33 18.23 -42.04
CA VAL A 1159 -44.19 17.04 -42.16
C VAL A 1159 -43.51 15.73 -41.70
N LEU A 1160 -44.31 14.95 -40.94
CA LEU A 1160 -44.46 13.49 -40.79
C LEU A 1160 -43.61 12.56 -41.72
N ALA A 1161 -43.09 11.38 -41.35
CA ALA A 1161 -43.46 10.33 -40.37
C ALA A 1161 -44.58 9.35 -40.79
N LEU A 1162 -44.28 8.04 -40.88
CA LEU A 1162 -45.24 6.94 -40.89
C LEU A 1162 -44.63 5.61 -40.35
N LYS A 1163 -45.50 4.65 -40.03
CA LYS A 1163 -45.31 3.48 -39.14
C LYS A 1163 -44.75 2.22 -39.86
N PRO A 1164 -44.19 1.19 -39.15
CA PRO A 1164 -45.04 0.13 -38.56
C PRO A 1164 -44.53 -0.56 -37.26
N ALA A 1165 -45.36 -1.50 -36.78
CA ALA A 1165 -45.11 -2.60 -35.83
C ALA A 1165 -44.85 -2.30 -34.34
N SER A 1166 -45.37 -3.19 -33.49
CA SER A 1166 -45.27 -3.18 -32.03
C SER A 1166 -45.61 -4.58 -31.48
N ASP A 1167 -44.65 -5.29 -30.88
CA ASP A 1167 -44.90 -6.58 -30.20
C ASP A 1167 -43.94 -6.84 -29.02
N GLU A 1168 -42.65 -6.48 -29.10
CA GLU A 1168 -41.64 -6.88 -28.10
C GLU A 1168 -41.77 -6.22 -26.71
N ALA A 1169 -42.58 -5.17 -26.56
CA ALA A 1169 -42.70 -4.40 -25.31
C ALA A 1169 -43.68 -4.97 -24.27
N LEU A 1170 -44.36 -6.08 -24.57
CA LEU A 1170 -45.44 -6.64 -23.70
C LEU A 1170 -45.06 -7.90 -22.91
N ALA A 1171 -43.97 -8.60 -23.26
CA ALA A 1171 -43.53 -9.78 -22.53
C ALA A 1171 -43.03 -9.43 -21.11
N TYR A 1172 -42.10 -8.48 -21.02
CA TYR A 1172 -41.37 -8.12 -19.79
C TYR A 1172 -42.22 -7.57 -18.64
N LYS A 1173 -43.52 -7.32 -18.84
CA LYS A 1173 -44.44 -6.84 -17.80
C LYS A 1173 -45.41 -7.90 -17.28
N ARG A 1174 -45.47 -9.08 -17.91
CA ARG A 1174 -46.43 -10.13 -17.58
C ARG A 1174 -45.88 -11.12 -16.55
N ASP A 1175 -44.64 -11.58 -16.75
CA ASP A 1175 -43.90 -12.42 -15.80
C ASP A 1175 -43.85 -11.82 -14.37
N TYR A 1176 -43.84 -10.49 -14.26
CA TYR A 1176 -43.82 -9.77 -12.98
C TYR A 1176 -45.17 -9.72 -12.25
N GLU A 1177 -46.29 -9.89 -12.96
CA GLU A 1177 -47.65 -9.84 -12.39
C GLU A 1177 -48.25 -11.25 -12.19
N GLU A 1178 -47.83 -12.24 -12.98
CA GLU A 1178 -48.21 -13.65 -12.79
C GLU A 1178 -47.37 -14.31 -11.66
N ARG A 1179 -46.05 -14.10 -11.61
CA ARG A 1179 -45.16 -14.65 -10.54
C ARG A 1179 -45.40 -14.04 -9.16
N ALA A 1180 -45.99 -12.84 -9.09
CA ALA A 1180 -46.42 -12.21 -7.84
C ALA A 1180 -47.76 -12.77 -7.31
N ARG A 1181 -48.41 -13.68 -8.07
CA ARG A 1181 -49.61 -14.40 -7.66
C ARG A 1181 -49.29 -15.80 -7.15
N GLU A 1182 -48.40 -16.54 -7.85
CA GLU A 1182 -47.91 -17.85 -7.39
C GLU A 1182 -47.34 -17.74 -5.97
N LEU A 1183 -46.44 -16.77 -5.75
CA LEU A 1183 -45.89 -16.42 -4.42
C LEU A 1183 -46.92 -16.00 -3.36
N ALA A 1184 -48.17 -15.69 -3.74
CA ALA A 1184 -49.25 -15.34 -2.82
C ALA A 1184 -50.26 -16.49 -2.62
N GLU A 1185 -50.17 -17.56 -3.41
CA GLU A 1185 -50.94 -18.80 -3.24
C GLU A 1185 -50.09 -19.84 -2.50
N ASP A 1186 -48.78 -19.95 -2.80
CA ASP A 1186 -47.80 -20.77 -2.04
C ASP A 1186 -47.79 -20.41 -0.54
N MET A 1187 -47.77 -19.10 -0.23
CA MET A 1187 -47.81 -18.59 1.16
C MET A 1187 -49.10 -18.94 1.92
N VAL A 1188 -50.17 -19.35 1.23
CA VAL A 1188 -51.45 -19.72 1.85
C VAL A 1188 -51.56 -21.24 2.06
N GLU A 1189 -50.82 -22.05 1.30
CA GLU A 1189 -50.71 -23.49 1.59
C GLU A 1189 -49.72 -23.76 2.74
N GLU A 1190 -48.61 -23.00 2.87
CA GLU A 1190 -47.69 -23.13 4.03
C GLU A 1190 -48.34 -22.77 5.38
N GLU A 1191 -49.22 -21.77 5.45
CA GLU A 1191 -49.97 -21.44 6.68
C GLU A 1191 -50.97 -22.54 7.08
N ALA A 1192 -51.35 -23.46 6.18
CA ALA A 1192 -52.34 -24.51 6.45
C ALA A 1192 -51.75 -25.73 7.17
N GLU A 1193 -50.52 -26.16 6.85
CA GLU A 1193 -49.89 -27.33 7.50
C GLU A 1193 -49.35 -27.03 8.91
N ALA A 1194 -49.02 -25.77 9.20
CA ALA A 1194 -48.45 -25.35 10.49
C ALA A 1194 -49.40 -25.51 11.70
N ALA A 1195 -50.72 -25.68 11.47
CA ALA A 1195 -51.74 -25.66 12.52
C ALA A 1195 -51.86 -26.96 13.37
N GLY A 1196 -51.12 -28.02 13.04
CA GLY A 1196 -51.34 -29.36 13.62
C GLY A 1196 -50.55 -29.76 14.88
N GLY A 1197 -49.53 -29.00 15.30
CA GLY A 1197 -48.51 -29.46 16.26
C GLY A 1197 -48.57 -28.91 17.70
N THR A 1198 -49.50 -28.02 18.01
CA THR A 1198 -49.29 -26.95 19.00
C THR A 1198 -49.52 -27.30 20.48
N GLU A 1199 -49.62 -28.59 20.86
CA GLU A 1199 -49.75 -29.02 22.27
C GLU A 1199 -48.49 -29.72 22.85
N ALA A 1200 -47.43 -29.94 22.05
CA ALA A 1200 -46.20 -30.60 22.53
C ALA A 1200 -45.14 -29.66 23.16
N LEU A 1201 -45.25 -28.34 22.94
CA LEU A 1201 -44.16 -27.38 23.16
C LEU A 1201 -43.99 -26.83 24.59
N PHE A 1202 -44.86 -27.21 25.53
CA PHE A 1202 -44.85 -26.67 26.91
C PHE A 1202 -44.49 -27.73 27.95
N THR A 1203 -43.27 -28.27 27.86
CA THR A 1203 -42.68 -29.14 28.89
C THR A 1203 -41.36 -28.59 29.41
N ASP A 1204 -41.05 -28.82 30.68
CA ASP A 1204 -39.77 -28.41 31.29
C ASP A 1204 -38.56 -29.11 30.61
N ALA A 1205 -38.78 -30.25 29.95
CA ALA A 1205 -37.77 -30.90 29.12
C ALA A 1205 -37.40 -30.03 27.90
N ALA A 1206 -38.39 -29.60 27.11
CA ALA A 1206 -38.16 -28.72 25.96
C ALA A 1206 -37.56 -27.36 26.37
N ALA A 1207 -37.92 -26.83 27.55
CA ALA A 1207 -37.31 -25.62 28.08
C ALA A 1207 -35.82 -25.78 28.43
N ASN A 1208 -35.43 -26.92 29.03
CA ASN A 1208 -34.03 -27.23 29.30
C ASN A 1208 -33.24 -27.55 28.02
N GLU A 1209 -33.84 -28.29 27.08
CA GLU A 1209 -33.22 -28.62 25.78
C GLU A 1209 -32.98 -27.37 24.93
N ALA A 1210 -33.93 -26.42 24.93
CA ALA A 1210 -33.75 -25.09 24.34
C ALA A 1210 -32.69 -24.26 25.07
N ALA A 1211 -32.55 -24.39 26.39
CA ALA A 1211 -31.50 -23.71 27.15
C ALA A 1211 -30.10 -24.28 26.84
N GLU A 1212 -29.95 -25.61 26.74
CA GLU A 1212 -28.71 -26.27 26.31
C GLU A 1212 -28.37 -25.94 24.86
N ALA A 1213 -29.33 -26.01 23.93
CA ALA A 1213 -29.13 -25.63 22.54
C ALA A 1213 -28.69 -24.17 22.40
N LYS A 1214 -29.29 -23.25 23.17
CA LYS A 1214 -28.91 -21.83 23.21
C LYS A 1214 -27.52 -21.61 23.83
N LYS A 1215 -27.12 -22.42 24.80
CA LYS A 1215 -25.78 -22.42 25.39
C LYS A 1215 -24.73 -22.95 24.40
N LEU A 1216 -25.04 -24.04 23.70
CA LEU A 1216 -24.21 -24.62 22.64
C LEU A 1216 -24.05 -23.66 21.44
N ALA A 1217 -25.14 -22.98 21.04
CA ALA A 1217 -25.12 -21.95 20.01
C ALA A 1217 -24.28 -20.74 20.46
N ALA A 1218 -24.37 -20.30 21.71
CA ALA A 1218 -23.51 -19.24 22.24
C ALA A 1218 -22.01 -19.63 22.20
N THR A 1219 -21.67 -20.86 22.62
CA THR A 1219 -20.29 -21.39 22.55
C THR A 1219 -19.79 -21.48 21.10
N ARG A 1220 -20.59 -22.06 20.19
CA ARG A 1220 -20.24 -22.14 18.75
C ARG A 1220 -20.08 -20.74 18.14
N ARG A 1221 -20.94 -19.79 18.49
CA ARG A 1221 -20.87 -18.41 18.04
C ARG A 1221 -19.62 -17.70 18.55
N GLN A 1222 -19.21 -17.89 19.81
CA GLN A 1222 -17.94 -17.40 20.32
C GLN A 1222 -16.75 -18.06 19.59
N GLN A 1223 -16.80 -19.37 19.37
CA GLN A 1223 -15.77 -20.10 18.65
C GLN A 1223 -15.62 -19.57 17.21
N SER A 1224 -16.71 -19.39 16.47
CA SER A 1224 -16.67 -18.85 15.10
C SER A 1224 -16.23 -17.38 15.05
N LEU A 1225 -16.57 -16.55 16.05
CA LEU A 1225 -16.02 -15.19 16.17
C LEU A 1225 -14.51 -15.18 16.44
N LEU A 1226 -14.00 -16.11 17.26
CA LEU A 1226 -12.57 -16.32 17.49
C LEU A 1226 -11.85 -16.88 16.25
N GLN A 1227 -12.57 -17.57 15.37
CA GLN A 1227 -12.11 -18.06 14.07
C GLN A 1227 -12.25 -17.03 12.92
N GLY A 1228 -12.70 -15.79 13.21
CA GLY A 1228 -12.79 -14.70 12.21
C GLY A 1228 -14.07 -14.65 11.37
N TYR A 1229 -15.05 -15.51 11.63
CA TYR A 1229 -16.38 -15.46 11.01
C TYR A 1229 -17.23 -14.33 11.64
N THR A 1230 -18.30 -13.90 10.96
CA THR A 1230 -19.13 -12.77 11.43
C THR A 1230 -19.96 -13.10 12.67
N GLY A 1231 -20.04 -14.38 13.06
CA GLY A 1231 -20.81 -14.84 14.21
C GLY A 1231 -22.33 -14.75 14.02
N ASN A 1232 -22.79 -14.57 12.78
CA ASN A 1232 -24.19 -14.76 12.43
C ASN A 1232 -24.46 -16.22 12.11
N GLU A 1233 -25.70 -16.66 12.31
CA GLU A 1233 -26.15 -18.01 12.03
C GLU A 1233 -26.64 -18.10 10.58
N CYS A 1234 -26.23 -19.13 9.84
CA CYS A 1234 -26.73 -19.38 8.49
C CYS A 1234 -28.20 -19.84 8.53
N SER A 1235 -29.11 -19.14 7.85
CA SER A 1235 -30.53 -19.52 7.71
C SER A 1235 -30.73 -20.95 7.19
N GLU A 1236 -29.89 -21.37 6.23
CA GLU A 1236 -30.05 -22.67 5.53
C GLU A 1236 -29.47 -23.89 6.27
N CYS A 1237 -28.51 -23.70 7.19
CA CYS A 1237 -27.76 -24.83 7.78
C CYS A 1237 -27.38 -24.66 9.26
N HIS A 1238 -27.81 -23.56 9.89
CA HIS A 1238 -27.60 -23.27 11.32
C HIS A 1238 -26.15 -23.30 11.81
N ASN A 1239 -25.17 -23.20 10.90
CA ASN A 1239 -23.76 -23.07 11.23
C ASN A 1239 -23.31 -21.59 11.25
N PHE A 1240 -22.33 -21.30 12.10
CA PHE A 1240 -21.85 -19.93 12.40
C PHE A 1240 -20.65 -19.49 11.53
N THR A 1241 -20.27 -20.31 10.54
CA THR A 1241 -19.20 -20.04 9.56
C THR A 1241 -19.64 -19.06 8.46
N MET A 1242 -20.17 -17.91 8.84
CA MET A 1242 -20.59 -16.84 7.93
C MET A 1242 -19.41 -15.90 7.65
N VAL A 1243 -19.06 -15.68 6.39
CA VAL A 1243 -17.99 -14.76 5.94
C VAL A 1243 -18.61 -13.61 5.16
N ARG A 1244 -18.08 -12.40 5.34
CA ARG A 1244 -18.58 -11.21 4.65
C ARG A 1244 -18.06 -11.14 3.20
N ASN A 1245 -18.97 -11.00 2.24
CA ASN A 1245 -18.67 -11.00 0.81
C ASN A 1245 -19.37 -9.81 0.12
N GLY A 1246 -18.73 -8.64 0.17
CA GLY A 1246 -19.34 -7.38 -0.29
C GLY A 1246 -20.33 -6.83 0.73
N THR A 1247 -21.54 -6.45 0.29
CA THR A 1247 -22.65 -6.11 1.20
C THR A 1247 -23.26 -7.36 1.84
N CYS A 1248 -23.19 -8.51 1.16
CA CYS A 1248 -23.73 -9.79 1.62
C CYS A 1248 -22.84 -10.48 2.68
N GLU A 1249 -23.42 -11.48 3.35
CA GLU A 1249 -22.70 -12.56 4.02
C GLU A 1249 -22.88 -13.86 3.22
N LYS A 1250 -21.93 -14.79 3.35
CA LYS A 1250 -21.95 -16.11 2.72
C LYS A 1250 -21.62 -17.18 3.77
N CYS A 1251 -22.37 -18.28 3.80
CA CYS A 1251 -21.99 -19.44 4.60
C CYS A 1251 -20.89 -20.24 3.88
N ASP A 1252 -19.76 -20.49 4.56
CA ASP A 1252 -18.73 -21.38 4.02
C ASP A 1252 -19.05 -22.88 4.18
N THR A 1253 -20.03 -23.23 5.01
CA THR A 1253 -20.48 -24.64 5.19
C THR A 1253 -21.37 -25.12 4.05
N CYS A 1254 -22.35 -24.30 3.62
CA CYS A 1254 -23.32 -24.70 2.58
C CYS A 1254 -23.34 -23.81 1.33
N GLY A 1255 -22.56 -22.72 1.30
CA GLY A 1255 -22.44 -21.83 0.13
C GLY A 1255 -23.54 -20.76 -0.02
N SER A 1256 -24.60 -20.80 0.79
CA SER A 1256 -25.71 -19.85 0.76
C SER A 1256 -25.27 -18.41 1.05
N THR A 1257 -26.08 -17.42 0.64
CA THR A 1257 -25.80 -15.99 0.83
C THR A 1257 -26.99 -15.25 1.42
N SER A 1258 -26.74 -14.41 2.42
CA SER A 1258 -27.75 -13.60 3.12
C SER A 1258 -27.34 -12.12 3.20
N GLY A 1259 -28.27 -11.24 3.57
CA GLY A 1259 -27.96 -9.83 3.85
C GLY A 1259 -27.57 -8.95 2.65
N CYS A 1260 -27.75 -9.42 1.41
CA CYS A 1260 -27.49 -8.61 0.22
C CYS A 1260 -28.47 -7.42 0.11
N SER A 1261 -27.91 -6.22 -0.04
CA SER A 1261 -28.60 -4.97 -0.43
C SER A 1261 -27.78 -4.25 -1.49
#